data_AF-A0A0A8UP11-F1
#
_entry.id   AF-A0A0A8UP11-F1
#
_cell.length_a   1.000
_cell.length_b   1.000
_cell.length_c   1.000
_cell.angle_alpha   90.00
_cell.angle_beta   90.00
_cell.angle_gamma   90.00
#
_symmetry.space_group_name_H-M   'P 1'
#
loop_
_entity.id
_entity.type
_entity.pdbx_description
1 polymer ?
#
loop_
_entity_poly.entity_id
_entity_poly.type
_entity_poly.pdbx_seq_one_letter_code
_entity_poly.pdbx_strand_id
1 'polypeptide(L)'
;MAYGKGISAKYSANVVQRLYLLGERHFAQGQYDAAITAFNSVLNSESTHINALRYKGLAHLKLAQFSQGLASFKEILKQTPEDVSAKQHVADIWSNIIAKGQEYFEKGDYQKALDIFESGLKIDDSNLNAHIQKGLAHWKLFDADSAVMSFQRVLKDEPNNQVVKNYLAALFVELGLQSAFEFNKYQANIYFETALKYSPENLKAKELLTFVSTENENLTRSYALTETYQFRLKEIQDRHKTMPNQMTNIQRAEWIVELISFINHFYKKRNTPYSFVNPGLFELSERGTHLRLRGLGAYFLQTYPTVISDHVTAHSTESSNKLDEYCLSQLQNGSDDIYFSDLFLVLRMVFETIHQLPRQDKDKANQKLPWGDSSWYYLEFLGSLFSTSFDRQKNFKVEILVDFEAIQNKENRESIEQFRLSVANYLCLVKVVSLAIIAEDLLCIDEFFRSFAEHLRNPQVDLIKMRDLPNLPILINHFKELFSLYRICAFMPHTQSPATLIELNNYNKAGDYKSTPYQQFQKTNWAPAKGLKGKFALLRQLTCLGELFTHRCFGSSVDSLLFISPLVLQSIRNGLAHIEELHSAKTVINLERNDARIDKLLFELVQLRAKVINFIITRQKQYPLWPQTNQEFQRWQPDVTSYWQQVSKRYHEEHDLFNEQTYAPGQPLLAEKDILWVLSLFKDTTADEIAFKRNFEKELRGELRPSYKELNNNVYLRYVKDEEKNKSNRKYLGDYITAAYKKYDVLRRERKEEVVKESREREQSIRKCQQMAVLQYPTLHELSEEFTAQLNDHLHKMSPNHLLINLNLRFKNLMDLLAESHIVFNLEQTVTSQFDRYTQFNKLLNEDIQFFLACGYLLTQIISILNHFSTARIIPALIPEANLELNDWLALMGYLKLRLMDWVSLRNLMMHSDSIVESEELFAFQIHFHKLPTALSQVIVDLLFNVLPKIKSFSPQLLEKIVLSKDHHIRQHEPFNYKRIEHIFELMLLKEQGCHRLRFYKPEGKSEATGEGVSNCIKF
;
A
#
# COMPACT_ATOMS: atom_id res chain seq x y z
N MET A 1 45.22 24.63 -76.27
CA MET A 1 46.16 23.56 -75.87
C MET A 1 45.42 22.49 -75.06
N ALA A 2 44.66 21.62 -75.74
CA ALA A 2 43.95 20.49 -75.11
C ALA A 2 44.73 19.16 -75.22
N TYR A 3 45.98 19.18 -75.69
CA TYR A 3 46.82 18.00 -75.91
C TYR A 3 47.77 17.66 -74.74
N GLY A 4 47.83 18.48 -73.68
CA GLY A 4 48.77 18.30 -72.55
C GLY A 4 48.24 17.50 -71.36
N LYS A 5 46.92 17.43 -71.14
CA LYS A 5 46.33 16.77 -69.96
C LYS A 5 46.17 15.24 -70.12
N GLY A 6 46.15 14.72 -71.34
CA GLY A 6 46.05 13.27 -71.61
C GLY A 6 47.37 12.50 -71.49
N ILE A 7 48.51 13.19 -71.60
CA ILE A 7 49.85 12.55 -71.55
C ILE A 7 50.34 12.44 -70.10
N SER A 8 50.05 13.41 -69.22
CA SER A 8 50.49 13.35 -67.82
C SER A 8 49.79 12.27 -67.01
N ALA A 9 48.50 12.01 -67.27
CA ALA A 9 47.74 10.94 -66.62
C ALA A 9 48.19 9.52 -67.07
N LYS A 10 48.63 9.37 -68.33
CA LYS A 10 49.18 8.10 -68.85
C LYS A 10 50.60 7.82 -68.34
N TYR A 11 51.40 8.86 -68.15
CA TYR A 11 52.76 8.75 -67.59
C TYR A 11 52.73 8.43 -66.09
N SER A 12 51.82 9.04 -65.32
CA SER A 12 51.66 8.76 -63.89
C SER A 12 51.17 7.32 -63.64
N ALA A 13 50.20 6.84 -64.41
CA ALA A 13 49.69 5.46 -64.30
C ALA A 13 50.77 4.39 -64.58
N ASN A 14 51.68 4.64 -65.53
CA ASN A 14 52.78 3.73 -65.84
C ASN A 14 53.85 3.67 -64.74
N VAL A 15 54.07 4.77 -64.01
CA VAL A 15 55.02 4.81 -62.88
C VAL A 15 54.44 4.07 -61.67
N VAL A 16 53.16 4.28 -61.36
CA VAL A 16 52.46 3.57 -60.27
C VAL A 16 52.48 2.06 -60.50
N GLN A 17 52.15 1.59 -61.71
CA GLN A 17 52.18 0.17 -62.06
C GLN A 17 53.58 -0.46 -61.92
N ARG A 18 54.64 0.27 -62.30
CA ARG A 18 56.03 -0.21 -62.14
C ARG A 18 56.44 -0.31 -60.68
N LEU A 19 56.07 0.67 -59.86
CA LEU A 19 56.35 0.66 -58.42
C LEU A 19 55.59 -0.46 -57.71
N TYR A 20 54.35 -0.73 -58.13
CA TYR A 20 53.57 -1.86 -57.63
C TYR A 20 54.22 -3.21 -57.95
N LEU A 21 54.62 -3.44 -59.22
CA LEU A 21 55.31 -4.67 -59.64
C LEU A 21 56.68 -4.82 -58.96
N LEU A 22 57.38 -3.72 -58.67
CA LEU A 22 58.63 -3.74 -57.91
C LEU A 22 58.38 -4.19 -56.46
N GLY A 23 57.35 -3.66 -55.81
CA GLY A 23 56.93 -4.09 -54.47
C GLY A 23 56.56 -5.58 -54.43
N GLU A 24 55.82 -6.07 -55.43
CA GLU A 24 55.45 -7.49 -55.54
C GLU A 24 56.69 -8.40 -55.70
N ARG A 25 57.67 -8.00 -56.51
CA ARG A 25 58.94 -8.74 -56.63
C ARG A 25 59.71 -8.78 -55.32
N HIS A 26 59.85 -7.65 -54.61
CA HIS A 26 60.50 -7.63 -53.31
C HIS A 26 59.75 -8.49 -52.29
N PHE A 27 58.42 -8.48 -52.31
CA PHE A 27 57.60 -9.33 -51.47
C PHE A 27 57.83 -10.83 -51.76
N ALA A 28 57.85 -11.23 -53.03
CA ALA A 28 58.12 -12.61 -53.44
C ALA A 28 59.55 -13.08 -53.08
N GLN A 29 60.51 -12.16 -53.01
CA GLN A 29 61.89 -12.42 -52.58
C GLN A 29 62.07 -12.43 -51.05
N GLY A 30 60.99 -12.23 -50.27
CA GLY A 30 61.04 -12.17 -48.80
C GLY A 30 61.63 -10.86 -48.24
N GLN A 31 61.88 -9.86 -49.08
CA GLN A 31 62.42 -8.56 -48.70
C GLN A 31 61.28 -7.63 -48.26
N TYR A 32 60.66 -7.93 -47.13
CA TYR A 32 59.41 -7.30 -46.71
C TYR A 32 59.51 -5.78 -46.45
N ASP A 33 60.61 -5.28 -45.87
CA ASP A 33 60.81 -3.84 -45.65
C ASP A 33 60.96 -3.05 -46.97
N ALA A 34 61.69 -3.62 -47.93
CA ALA A 34 61.82 -3.03 -49.27
C ALA A 34 60.48 -3.03 -50.02
N ALA A 35 59.71 -4.11 -49.87
CA ALA A 35 58.35 -4.20 -50.39
C ALA A 35 57.42 -3.14 -49.78
N ILE A 36 57.43 -2.95 -48.46
CA ILE A 36 56.66 -1.91 -47.77
C ILE A 36 57.01 -0.51 -48.30
N THR A 37 58.29 -0.24 -48.53
CA THR A 37 58.76 1.06 -49.07
C THR A 37 58.24 1.32 -50.49
N ALA A 38 58.28 0.30 -51.35
CA ALA A 38 57.73 0.36 -52.69
C ALA A 38 56.19 0.55 -52.67
N PHE A 39 55.47 -0.19 -51.83
CA PHE A 39 54.03 -0.04 -51.67
C PHE A 39 53.64 1.31 -51.06
N ASN A 40 54.41 1.87 -50.13
CA ASN A 40 54.19 3.24 -49.63
C ASN A 40 54.32 4.27 -50.76
N SER A 41 55.30 4.09 -51.66
CA SER A 41 55.47 4.97 -52.82
C SER A 41 54.26 4.90 -53.77
N VAL A 42 53.67 3.71 -53.93
CA VAL A 42 52.39 3.52 -54.64
C VAL A 42 51.26 4.27 -53.92
N LEU A 43 51.11 4.07 -52.60
CA LEU A 43 50.04 4.66 -51.79
C LEU A 43 50.15 6.19 -51.63
N ASN A 44 51.35 6.76 -51.77
CA ASN A 44 51.54 8.20 -51.83
C ASN A 44 50.97 8.82 -53.12
N SER A 45 50.94 8.05 -54.21
CA SER A 45 50.40 8.49 -55.50
C SER A 45 48.91 8.11 -55.64
N GLU A 46 48.54 6.91 -55.20
CA GLU A 46 47.19 6.37 -55.22
C GLU A 46 46.86 5.77 -53.85
N SER A 47 46.33 6.60 -52.94
CA SER A 47 46.04 6.21 -51.55
C SER A 47 45.00 5.08 -51.42
N THR A 48 44.21 4.83 -52.46
CA THR A 48 43.17 3.80 -52.50
C THR A 48 43.58 2.53 -53.27
N HIS A 49 44.87 2.32 -53.55
CA HIS A 49 45.32 1.15 -54.31
C HIS A 49 45.24 -0.15 -53.47
N ILE A 50 44.12 -0.88 -53.60
CA ILE A 50 43.78 -2.07 -52.79
C ILE A 50 44.90 -3.13 -52.76
N ASN A 51 45.48 -3.50 -53.91
CA ASN A 51 46.51 -4.54 -53.91
C ASN A 51 47.81 -4.10 -53.22
N ALA A 52 48.17 -2.82 -53.28
CA ALA A 52 49.35 -2.29 -52.59
C ALA A 52 49.11 -2.27 -51.08
N LEU A 53 47.91 -1.89 -50.63
CA LEU A 53 47.50 -2.05 -49.22
C LEU A 53 47.55 -3.52 -48.78
N ARG A 54 47.10 -4.44 -49.63
CA ARG A 54 47.06 -5.88 -49.34
C ARG A 54 48.46 -6.46 -49.14
N TYR A 55 49.35 -6.26 -50.10
CA TYR A 55 50.72 -6.76 -49.99
C TYR A 55 51.53 -6.05 -48.89
N LYS A 56 51.25 -4.76 -48.62
CA LYS A 56 51.81 -4.07 -47.45
C LYS A 56 51.34 -4.67 -46.13
N GLY A 57 50.04 -4.96 -45.99
CA GLY A 57 49.48 -5.63 -44.82
C GLY A 57 50.07 -7.04 -44.61
N LEU A 58 50.21 -7.81 -45.69
CA LEU A 58 50.86 -9.12 -45.67
C LEU A 58 52.34 -9.03 -45.29
N ALA A 59 53.06 -8.01 -45.76
CA ALA A 59 54.47 -7.81 -45.43
C ALA A 59 54.65 -7.49 -43.93
N HIS A 60 53.81 -6.61 -43.37
CA HIS A 60 53.78 -6.34 -41.93
C HIS A 60 53.42 -7.59 -41.11
N LEU A 61 52.49 -8.42 -41.59
CA LEU A 61 52.16 -9.70 -40.98
C LEU A 61 53.37 -10.66 -40.92
N LYS A 62 54.13 -10.78 -42.01
CA LYS A 62 55.34 -11.61 -42.06
C LYS A 62 56.47 -11.10 -41.15
N LEU A 63 56.49 -9.80 -40.85
CA LEU A 63 57.39 -9.18 -39.89
C LEU A 63 56.86 -9.18 -38.43
N ALA A 64 55.72 -9.83 -38.16
CA ALA A 64 55.04 -9.81 -36.85
C ALA A 64 54.68 -8.39 -36.35
N GLN A 65 54.56 -7.44 -37.27
CA GLN A 65 54.16 -6.05 -37.02
C GLN A 65 52.62 -5.95 -37.09
N PHE A 66 51.97 -6.57 -36.10
CA PHE A 66 50.53 -6.83 -36.10
C PHE A 66 49.67 -5.55 -36.18
N SER A 67 50.04 -4.49 -35.48
CA SER A 67 49.32 -3.21 -35.52
C SER A 67 49.40 -2.55 -36.90
N GLN A 68 50.57 -2.47 -37.51
CA GLN A 68 50.73 -1.93 -38.87
C GLN A 68 50.02 -2.77 -39.94
N GLY A 69 50.04 -4.10 -39.77
CA GLY A 69 49.26 -5.03 -40.59
C GLY A 69 47.76 -4.77 -40.48
N LEU A 70 47.25 -4.65 -39.25
CA LEU A 70 45.83 -4.41 -38.96
C LEU A 70 45.34 -3.11 -39.59
N ALA A 71 46.14 -2.04 -39.49
CA ALA A 71 45.83 -0.75 -40.10
C ALA A 71 45.70 -0.86 -41.64
N SER A 72 46.59 -1.63 -42.28
CA SER A 72 46.58 -1.82 -43.73
C SER A 72 45.34 -2.56 -44.21
N PHE A 73 44.94 -3.64 -43.53
CA PHE A 73 43.73 -4.40 -43.89
C PHE A 73 42.42 -3.69 -43.51
N LYS A 74 42.39 -2.92 -42.41
CA LYS A 74 41.23 -2.07 -42.08
C LYS A 74 40.99 -0.99 -43.12
N GLU A 75 42.05 -0.43 -43.71
CA GLU A 75 41.91 0.54 -44.81
C GLU A 75 41.29 -0.11 -46.07
N ILE A 76 41.62 -1.38 -46.35
CA ILE A 76 40.93 -2.15 -47.39
C ILE A 76 39.46 -2.33 -47.04
N LEU A 77 39.13 -2.71 -45.80
CA LEU A 77 37.73 -2.91 -45.38
C LEU A 77 36.90 -1.62 -45.35
N LYS A 78 37.52 -0.43 -45.26
CA LYS A 78 36.82 0.84 -45.46
C LYS A 78 36.39 1.05 -46.91
N GLN A 79 37.20 0.59 -47.87
CA GLN A 79 36.94 0.76 -49.31
C GLN A 79 36.07 -0.37 -49.85
N THR A 80 36.32 -1.59 -49.40
CA THR A 80 35.62 -2.82 -49.79
C THR A 80 35.22 -3.60 -48.54
N PRO A 81 34.07 -3.26 -47.92
CA PRO A 81 33.61 -3.88 -46.67
C PRO A 81 33.34 -5.40 -46.78
N GLU A 82 33.18 -5.93 -47.99
CA GLU A 82 32.90 -7.35 -48.24
C GLU A 82 34.13 -8.18 -48.63
N ASP A 83 35.34 -7.60 -48.61
CA ASP A 83 36.57 -8.32 -48.97
C ASP A 83 36.88 -9.46 -47.99
N VAL A 84 36.59 -10.69 -48.42
CA VAL A 84 36.73 -11.92 -47.62
C VAL A 84 38.16 -12.14 -47.15
N SER A 85 39.15 -11.85 -48.01
CA SER A 85 40.57 -12.04 -47.68
C SER A 85 41.04 -11.01 -46.66
N ALA A 86 40.62 -9.75 -46.78
CA ALA A 86 40.96 -8.73 -45.78
C ALA A 86 40.31 -9.04 -44.41
N LYS A 87 39.06 -9.54 -44.39
CA LYS A 87 38.41 -10.02 -43.14
C LYS A 87 39.17 -11.18 -42.51
N GLN A 88 39.61 -12.15 -43.30
CA GLN A 88 40.37 -13.29 -42.80
C GLN A 88 41.70 -12.86 -42.18
N HIS A 89 42.46 -11.98 -42.85
CA HIS A 89 43.73 -11.50 -42.31
C HIS A 89 43.56 -10.64 -41.04
N VAL A 90 42.49 -9.85 -40.93
CA VAL A 90 42.16 -9.16 -39.68
C VAL A 90 41.91 -10.16 -38.54
N ALA A 91 41.19 -11.25 -38.80
CA ALA A 91 40.96 -12.30 -37.80
C ALA A 91 42.27 -13.00 -37.40
N ASP A 92 43.13 -13.35 -38.37
CA ASP A 92 44.45 -13.96 -38.11
C ASP A 92 45.34 -13.04 -37.26
N ILE A 93 45.34 -11.73 -37.55
CA ILE A 93 46.10 -10.73 -36.77
C ILE A 93 45.60 -10.69 -35.33
N TRP A 94 44.28 -10.63 -35.14
CA TRP A 94 43.69 -10.61 -33.80
C TRP A 94 43.99 -11.86 -33.00
N SER A 95 43.99 -13.04 -33.63
CA SER A 95 44.39 -14.30 -32.99
C SER A 95 45.83 -14.23 -32.46
N ASN A 96 46.76 -13.67 -33.25
CA ASN A 96 48.14 -13.49 -32.82
C ASN A 96 48.31 -12.44 -31.70
N ILE A 97 47.57 -11.32 -31.76
CA ILE A 97 47.58 -10.30 -30.69
C ILE A 97 47.07 -10.90 -29.39
N ILE A 98 45.97 -11.65 -29.43
CA ILE A 98 45.38 -12.30 -28.26
C ILE A 98 46.34 -13.34 -27.67
N ALA A 99 46.90 -14.23 -28.51
CA ALA A 99 47.83 -15.26 -28.06
C ALA A 99 49.08 -14.68 -27.40
N LYS A 100 49.66 -13.62 -28.00
CA LYS A 100 50.85 -12.96 -27.45
C LYS A 100 50.54 -12.23 -26.14
N GLY A 101 49.41 -11.52 -26.06
CA GLY A 101 48.99 -10.86 -24.82
C GLY A 101 48.69 -11.87 -23.71
N GLN A 102 48.06 -13.00 -24.04
CA GLN A 102 47.80 -14.09 -23.10
C GLN A 102 49.09 -14.74 -22.59
N GLU A 103 50.10 -14.90 -23.44
CA GLU A 103 51.42 -15.41 -23.00
C GLU A 103 52.04 -14.51 -21.91
N TYR A 104 51.94 -13.18 -22.04
CA TYR A 104 52.40 -12.26 -21.00
C TYR A 104 51.49 -12.28 -19.75
N PHE A 105 50.18 -12.41 -19.95
CA PHE A 105 49.20 -12.53 -18.86
C PHE A 105 49.47 -13.77 -18.00
N GLU A 106 49.76 -14.92 -18.60
CA GLU A 106 50.08 -16.18 -17.90
C GLU A 106 51.43 -16.11 -17.16
N LYS A 107 52.37 -15.30 -17.66
CA LYS A 107 53.64 -14.99 -16.96
C LYS A 107 53.48 -13.99 -15.82
N GLY A 108 52.27 -13.46 -15.59
CA GLY A 108 51.99 -12.45 -14.57
C GLY A 108 52.42 -11.03 -14.94
N ASP A 109 52.90 -10.80 -16.17
CA ASP A 109 53.29 -9.48 -16.67
C ASP A 109 52.08 -8.79 -17.30
N TYR A 110 51.11 -8.42 -16.46
CA TYR A 110 49.80 -7.91 -16.88
C TYR A 110 49.91 -6.57 -17.61
N GLN A 111 50.92 -5.74 -17.30
CA GLN A 111 51.15 -4.47 -18.00
C GLN A 111 51.56 -4.68 -19.46
N LYS A 112 52.48 -5.61 -19.73
CA LYS A 112 52.84 -5.93 -21.12
C LYS A 112 51.71 -6.59 -21.90
N ALA A 113 50.91 -7.42 -21.22
CA ALA A 113 49.70 -7.98 -21.82
C ALA A 113 48.73 -6.87 -22.23
N LEU A 114 48.51 -5.89 -21.34
CA LEU A 114 47.69 -4.72 -21.60
C LEU A 114 48.19 -3.90 -22.80
N ASP A 115 49.49 -3.58 -22.84
CA ASP A 115 50.10 -2.82 -23.95
C ASP A 115 49.86 -3.50 -25.31
N ILE A 116 49.94 -4.83 -25.35
CA ILE A 116 49.68 -5.63 -26.56
C ILE A 116 48.22 -5.51 -26.99
N PHE A 117 47.27 -5.71 -26.07
CA PHE A 117 45.84 -5.60 -26.39
C PHE A 117 45.47 -4.18 -26.84
N GLU A 118 45.97 -3.15 -26.15
CA GLU A 118 45.71 -1.75 -26.47
C GLU A 118 46.28 -1.34 -27.83
N SER A 119 47.46 -1.86 -28.19
CA SER A 119 48.07 -1.57 -29.49
C SER A 119 47.18 -2.02 -30.67
N GLY A 120 46.44 -3.13 -30.51
CA GLY A 120 45.46 -3.60 -31.49
C GLY A 120 44.16 -2.80 -31.44
N LEU A 121 43.62 -2.59 -30.23
CA LEU A 121 42.35 -1.90 -30.01
C LEU A 121 42.38 -0.43 -30.45
N LYS A 122 43.54 0.22 -30.39
CA LYS A 122 43.74 1.58 -30.90
C LYS A 122 43.48 1.72 -32.41
N ILE A 123 43.66 0.64 -33.15
CA ILE A 123 43.45 0.59 -34.61
C ILE A 123 42.08 0.00 -34.94
N ASP A 124 41.62 -0.96 -34.14
CA ASP A 124 40.35 -1.64 -34.32
C ASP A 124 39.66 -1.90 -32.98
N ASP A 125 38.80 -0.98 -32.56
CA ASP A 125 38.05 -1.09 -31.29
C ASP A 125 36.92 -2.14 -31.32
N SER A 126 36.73 -2.85 -32.44
CA SER A 126 35.60 -3.76 -32.62
C SER A 126 35.82 -5.18 -32.08
N ASN A 127 37.04 -5.54 -31.70
CA ASN A 127 37.32 -6.89 -31.22
C ASN A 127 36.93 -7.08 -29.75
N LEU A 128 35.79 -7.76 -29.53
CA LEU A 128 35.24 -7.98 -28.20
C LEU A 128 36.12 -8.88 -27.32
N ASN A 129 36.75 -9.92 -27.89
CA ASN A 129 37.63 -10.80 -27.12
C ASN A 129 38.86 -10.06 -26.57
N ALA A 130 39.41 -9.12 -27.33
CA ALA A 130 40.50 -8.27 -26.86
C ALA A 130 40.07 -7.35 -25.71
N HIS A 131 38.82 -6.82 -25.74
CA HIS A 131 38.25 -6.08 -24.61
C HIS A 131 38.04 -6.94 -23.36
N ILE A 132 37.65 -8.21 -23.50
CA ILE A 132 37.57 -9.16 -22.37
C ILE A 132 38.95 -9.36 -21.75
N GLN A 133 39.96 -9.66 -22.56
CA GLN A 133 41.33 -9.89 -22.08
C GLN A 133 41.94 -8.62 -21.45
N LYS A 134 41.65 -7.45 -22.03
CA LYS A 134 42.01 -6.15 -21.45
C LYS A 134 41.38 -5.95 -20.06
N GLY A 135 40.09 -6.25 -19.91
CA GLY A 135 39.38 -6.15 -18.63
C GLY A 135 39.97 -7.07 -17.57
N LEU A 136 40.34 -8.31 -17.94
CA LEU A 136 41.03 -9.25 -17.04
C LEU A 136 42.42 -8.73 -16.62
N ALA A 137 43.18 -8.14 -17.55
CA ALA A 137 44.50 -7.56 -17.25
C ALA A 137 44.40 -6.38 -16.27
N HIS A 138 43.45 -5.46 -16.48
CA HIS A 138 43.18 -4.37 -15.53
C HIS A 138 42.75 -4.89 -14.15
N TRP A 139 41.89 -5.91 -14.11
CA TRP A 139 41.47 -6.52 -12.84
C TRP A 139 42.67 -7.10 -12.08
N LYS A 140 43.60 -7.79 -12.76
CA LYS A 140 44.83 -8.31 -12.13
C LYS A 140 45.82 -7.22 -11.72
N LEU A 141 45.70 -6.01 -12.25
CA LEU A 141 46.46 -4.83 -11.85
C LEU A 141 45.76 -4.01 -10.73
N PHE A 142 44.66 -4.53 -10.16
CA PHE A 142 43.83 -3.83 -9.17
C PHE A 142 43.20 -2.52 -9.69
N ASP A 143 43.10 -2.35 -11.00
CA ASP A 143 42.41 -1.22 -11.64
C ASP A 143 40.97 -1.63 -11.99
N ALA A 144 40.11 -1.61 -10.97
CA ALA A 144 38.73 -2.08 -11.09
C ALA A 144 37.88 -1.21 -12.04
N ASP A 145 38.10 0.10 -12.07
CA ASP A 145 37.34 1.03 -12.91
C ASP A 145 37.59 0.75 -14.40
N SER A 146 38.86 0.58 -14.80
CA SER A 146 39.21 0.25 -16.18
C SER A 146 38.77 -1.17 -16.57
N ALA A 147 38.76 -2.11 -15.62
CA ALA A 147 38.22 -3.44 -15.83
C ALA A 147 36.70 -3.40 -16.12
N VAL A 148 35.93 -2.66 -15.31
CA VAL A 148 34.48 -2.46 -15.50
C VAL A 148 34.21 -1.81 -16.86
N MET A 149 34.94 -0.76 -17.22
CA MET A 149 34.77 -0.09 -18.53
C MET A 149 35.00 -1.04 -19.70
N SER A 150 36.06 -1.86 -19.63
CA SER A 150 36.39 -2.84 -20.68
C SER A 150 35.31 -3.92 -20.83
N PHE A 151 34.79 -4.42 -19.70
CA PHE A 151 33.68 -5.38 -19.72
C PHE A 151 32.35 -4.76 -20.19
N GLN A 152 32.05 -3.52 -19.81
CA GLN A 152 30.85 -2.81 -20.26
C GLN A 152 30.87 -2.54 -21.77
N ARG A 153 32.04 -2.29 -22.36
CA ARG A 153 32.20 -2.16 -23.82
C ARG A 153 31.74 -3.42 -24.55
N VAL A 154 32.03 -4.60 -23.99
CA VAL A 154 31.58 -5.89 -24.54
C VAL A 154 30.07 -6.07 -24.37
N LEU A 155 29.51 -5.75 -23.21
CA LEU A 155 28.07 -5.85 -22.98
C LEU A 155 27.24 -4.86 -23.80
N LYS A 156 27.84 -3.79 -24.32
CA LYS A 156 27.18 -2.86 -25.26
C LYS A 156 26.86 -3.53 -26.60
N ASP A 157 27.76 -4.38 -27.10
CA ASP A 157 27.62 -5.07 -28.38
C ASP A 157 27.00 -6.47 -28.20
N GLU A 158 27.31 -7.15 -27.09
CA GLU A 158 26.73 -8.43 -26.69
C GLU A 158 26.08 -8.37 -25.29
N PRO A 159 24.85 -7.82 -25.18
CA PRO A 159 24.16 -7.65 -23.88
C PRO A 159 23.92 -8.95 -23.11
N ASN A 160 24.01 -10.11 -23.77
CA ASN A 160 23.78 -11.44 -23.21
C ASN A 160 25.06 -12.28 -23.05
N ASN A 161 26.25 -11.69 -23.18
CA ASN A 161 27.50 -12.42 -22.96
C ASN A 161 27.65 -12.84 -21.48
N GLN A 162 27.40 -14.13 -21.21
CA GLN A 162 27.39 -14.66 -19.84
C GLN A 162 28.78 -14.70 -19.21
N VAL A 163 29.83 -14.88 -20.00
CA VAL A 163 31.22 -14.90 -19.53
C VAL A 163 31.59 -13.56 -18.91
N VAL A 164 31.29 -12.45 -19.61
CA VAL A 164 31.57 -11.10 -19.11
C VAL A 164 30.70 -10.73 -17.91
N LYS A 165 29.41 -11.12 -17.91
CA LYS A 165 28.54 -10.96 -16.73
C LYS A 165 29.09 -11.69 -15.51
N ASN A 166 29.65 -12.88 -15.68
CA ASN A 166 30.28 -13.62 -14.59
C ASN A 166 31.56 -12.94 -14.10
N TYR A 167 32.40 -12.39 -14.99
CA TYR A 167 33.59 -11.61 -14.59
C TYR A 167 33.22 -10.34 -13.83
N LEU A 168 32.23 -9.57 -14.30
CA LEU A 168 31.74 -8.40 -13.59
C LEU A 168 31.16 -8.78 -12.22
N ALA A 169 30.37 -9.84 -12.15
CA ALA A 169 29.83 -10.32 -10.88
C ALA A 169 30.95 -10.71 -9.90
N ALA A 170 31.99 -11.40 -10.36
CA ALA A 170 33.13 -11.77 -9.53
C ALA A 170 33.93 -10.54 -9.05
N LEU A 171 34.20 -9.58 -9.94
CA LEU A 171 34.86 -8.31 -9.62
C LEU A 171 34.06 -7.51 -8.57
N PHE A 172 32.74 -7.40 -8.74
CA PHE A 172 31.90 -6.71 -7.75
C PHE A 172 31.78 -7.47 -6.43
N VAL A 173 31.84 -8.81 -6.42
CA VAL A 173 31.97 -9.56 -5.16
C VAL A 173 33.29 -9.22 -4.46
N GLU A 174 34.38 -9.10 -5.21
CA GLU A 174 35.69 -8.73 -4.65
C GLU A 174 35.71 -7.30 -4.12
N LEU A 175 35.18 -6.33 -4.87
CA LEU A 175 35.01 -4.95 -4.40
C LEU A 175 34.05 -4.86 -3.21
N GLY A 176 33.01 -5.68 -3.19
CA GLY A 176 32.08 -5.79 -2.07
C GLY A 176 32.75 -6.33 -0.82
N LEU A 177 33.61 -7.35 -0.96
CA LEU A 177 34.43 -7.88 0.13
C LEU A 177 35.46 -6.85 0.61
N GLN A 178 36.11 -6.12 -0.31
CA GLN A 178 37.03 -5.04 0.04
C GLN A 178 36.32 -3.90 0.77
N SER A 179 35.14 -3.49 0.30
CA SER A 179 34.35 -2.44 0.97
C SER A 179 33.82 -2.90 2.32
N ALA A 180 33.47 -4.18 2.45
CA ALA A 180 33.11 -4.78 3.74
C ALA A 180 34.32 -4.79 4.69
N PHE A 181 35.53 -5.04 4.18
CA PHE A 181 36.78 -4.94 4.92
C PHE A 181 37.12 -3.52 5.35
N GLU A 182 36.87 -2.53 4.48
CA GLU A 182 36.97 -1.10 4.79
C GLU A 182 35.80 -0.60 5.66
N PHE A 183 34.98 -1.52 6.19
CA PHE A 183 33.85 -1.24 7.06
C PHE A 183 32.75 -0.39 6.41
N ASN A 184 32.79 -0.24 5.09
CA ASN A 184 31.81 0.46 4.27
C ASN A 184 30.74 -0.52 3.75
N LYS A 185 29.87 -0.93 4.68
CA LYS A 185 28.78 -1.89 4.42
C LYS A 185 27.82 -1.43 3.33
N TYR A 186 27.54 -0.13 3.26
CA TYR A 186 26.65 0.41 2.23
C TYR A 186 27.22 0.17 0.84
N GLN A 187 28.50 0.50 0.66
CA GLN A 187 29.20 0.27 -0.58
C GLN A 187 29.36 -1.24 -0.87
N ALA A 188 29.58 -2.05 0.16
CA ALA A 188 29.60 -3.51 0.04
C ALA A 188 28.26 -4.08 -0.44
N ASN A 189 27.14 -3.66 0.14
CA ASN A 189 25.79 -4.05 -0.27
C ASN A 189 25.53 -3.66 -1.72
N ILE A 190 25.86 -2.42 -2.10
CA ILE A 190 25.74 -1.97 -3.49
C ILE A 190 26.52 -2.89 -4.42
N TYR A 191 27.76 -3.24 -4.05
CA TYR A 191 28.57 -4.12 -4.88
C TYR A 191 28.03 -5.55 -4.93
N PHE A 192 27.55 -6.13 -3.84
CA PHE A 192 26.92 -7.45 -3.86
C PHE A 192 25.60 -7.47 -4.65
N GLU A 193 24.75 -6.45 -4.51
CA GLU A 193 23.55 -6.29 -5.33
C GLU A 193 23.88 -6.12 -6.82
N THR A 194 24.92 -5.33 -7.11
CA THR A 194 25.41 -5.13 -8.47
C THR A 194 25.96 -6.45 -9.05
N ALA A 195 26.65 -7.25 -8.23
CA ALA A 195 27.10 -8.57 -8.64
C ALA A 195 25.92 -9.49 -9.00
N LEU A 196 24.85 -9.47 -8.20
CA LEU A 196 23.62 -10.22 -8.47
C LEU A 196 22.87 -9.70 -9.69
N LYS A 197 22.96 -8.40 -10.02
CA LYS A 197 22.40 -7.84 -11.26
C LYS A 197 23.05 -8.47 -12.50
N TYR A 198 24.36 -8.68 -12.47
CA TYR A 198 25.08 -9.30 -13.59
C TYR A 198 24.95 -10.82 -13.58
N SER A 199 25.07 -11.48 -12.43
CA SER A 199 24.92 -12.93 -12.29
C SER A 199 23.96 -13.29 -11.14
N PRO A 200 22.65 -13.40 -11.42
CA PRO A 200 21.63 -13.69 -10.40
C PRO A 200 21.74 -15.06 -9.75
N GLU A 201 22.55 -15.97 -10.30
CA GLU A 201 22.80 -17.32 -9.76
C GLU A 201 24.07 -17.38 -8.91
N ASN A 202 24.79 -16.26 -8.74
CA ASN A 202 26.00 -16.23 -7.92
C ASN A 202 25.67 -16.49 -6.44
N LEU A 203 25.85 -17.75 -6.02
CA LEU A 203 25.55 -18.22 -4.66
C LEU A 203 26.36 -17.45 -3.61
N LYS A 204 27.65 -17.20 -3.88
CA LYS A 204 28.52 -16.46 -2.98
C LYS A 204 28.04 -15.03 -2.73
N ALA A 205 27.61 -14.32 -3.78
CA ALA A 205 27.05 -12.98 -3.64
C ALA A 205 25.71 -12.98 -2.87
N LYS A 206 24.85 -13.99 -3.09
CA LYS A 206 23.60 -14.16 -2.32
C LYS A 206 23.87 -14.44 -0.86
N GLU A 207 24.78 -15.38 -0.57
CA GLU A 207 25.19 -15.74 0.79
C GLU A 207 25.76 -14.53 1.51
N LEU A 208 26.69 -13.80 0.89
CA LEU A 208 27.30 -12.60 1.47
C LEU A 208 26.28 -11.47 1.67
N LEU A 209 25.41 -11.20 0.70
CA LEU A 209 24.36 -10.18 0.83
C LEU A 209 23.38 -10.53 1.95
N THR A 210 22.93 -11.79 1.98
CA THR A 210 22.02 -12.29 3.01
C THR A 210 22.71 -12.15 4.37
N PHE A 211 23.91 -12.69 4.53
CA PHE A 211 24.69 -12.63 5.75
C PHE A 211 24.89 -11.20 6.28
N VAL A 212 25.31 -10.27 5.41
CA VAL A 212 25.50 -8.84 5.72
C VAL A 212 24.17 -8.19 6.16
N SER A 213 23.03 -8.67 5.66
CA SER A 213 21.69 -8.17 6.01
C SER A 213 21.05 -8.84 7.24
N THR A 214 21.30 -10.14 7.48
CA THR A 214 20.53 -10.97 8.44
C THR A 214 21.15 -11.10 9.83
N GLU A 215 22.49 -11.04 9.94
CA GLU A 215 23.14 -11.24 11.24
C GLU A 215 23.04 -10.02 12.18
N ASN A 216 22.84 -8.83 11.62
CA ASN A 216 22.91 -7.59 12.40
C ASN A 216 21.87 -7.52 13.52
N GLU A 217 20.60 -7.90 13.28
CA GLU A 217 19.56 -7.75 14.29
C GLU A 217 19.71 -8.76 15.43
N ASN A 218 19.99 -10.03 15.13
CA ASN A 218 20.06 -11.07 16.16
C ASN A 218 21.35 -10.99 17.00
N LEU A 219 22.48 -10.64 16.39
CA LEU A 219 23.76 -10.47 17.08
C LEU A 219 23.78 -9.18 17.92
N THR A 220 23.30 -8.07 17.36
CA THR A 220 23.16 -6.80 18.11
C THR A 220 22.15 -6.95 19.23
N ARG A 221 21.05 -7.70 19.02
CA ARG A 221 20.02 -7.92 20.04
C ARG A 221 20.54 -8.68 21.27
N SER A 222 21.40 -9.70 21.11
CA SER A 222 21.92 -10.48 22.23
C SER A 222 22.99 -9.75 23.04
N TYR A 223 23.84 -8.94 22.39
CA TYR A 223 24.95 -8.23 23.05
C TYR A 223 24.62 -6.79 23.47
N ALA A 224 23.78 -6.09 22.70
CA ALA A 224 23.52 -4.68 22.91
C ALA A 224 22.40 -4.44 23.93
N LEU A 225 21.41 -5.33 24.04
CA LEU A 225 20.27 -5.09 24.93
C LEU A 225 20.55 -5.52 26.37
N THR A 226 19.94 -4.85 27.34
CA THR A 226 20.00 -5.27 28.74
C THR A 226 19.15 -6.52 28.97
N GLU A 227 19.63 -7.43 29.81
CA GLU A 227 18.89 -8.65 30.20
C GLU A 227 17.51 -8.31 30.78
N THR A 228 17.43 -7.22 31.55
CA THR A 228 16.18 -6.71 32.14
C THR A 228 15.13 -6.36 31.09
N TYR A 229 15.55 -5.72 30.01
CA TYR A 229 14.66 -5.35 28.91
C TYR A 229 14.21 -6.60 28.14
N GLN A 230 15.15 -7.48 27.78
CA GLN A 230 14.84 -8.72 27.05
C GLN A 230 13.85 -9.61 27.82
N PHE A 231 14.07 -9.78 29.13
CA PHE A 231 13.17 -10.53 29.99
C PHE A 231 11.77 -9.90 30.02
N ARG A 232 11.71 -8.58 30.23
CA ARG A 232 10.43 -7.87 30.35
C ARG A 232 9.65 -7.88 29.03
N LEU A 233 10.31 -7.70 27.89
CA LEU A 233 9.71 -7.78 26.56
C LEU A 233 9.14 -9.18 26.30
N LYS A 234 9.89 -10.24 26.62
CA LYS A 234 9.44 -11.62 26.47
C LYS A 234 8.23 -11.92 27.36
N GLU A 235 8.25 -11.46 28.61
CA GLU A 235 7.13 -11.61 29.55
C GLU A 235 5.84 -11.00 28.98
N ILE A 236 5.90 -9.78 28.45
CA ILE A 236 4.70 -9.13 27.92
C ILE A 236 4.19 -9.81 26.63
N GLN A 237 5.09 -10.31 25.78
CA GLN A 237 4.73 -11.08 24.59
C GLN A 237 4.02 -12.39 24.93
N ASP A 238 4.58 -13.17 25.87
CA ASP A 238 4.03 -14.47 26.24
C ASP A 238 2.68 -14.33 26.95
N ARG A 239 2.53 -13.27 27.77
CA ARG A 239 1.23 -12.90 28.35
C ARG A 239 0.23 -12.51 27.25
N HIS A 240 0.61 -11.68 26.29
CA HIS A 240 -0.33 -11.25 25.25
C HIS A 240 -0.84 -12.42 24.38
N LYS A 241 0.01 -13.40 24.05
CA LYS A 241 -0.38 -14.58 23.25
C LYS A 241 -1.47 -15.44 23.90
N THR A 242 -1.51 -15.50 25.22
CA THR A 242 -2.38 -16.43 25.97
C THR A 242 -3.71 -15.79 26.40
N MET A 243 -3.87 -14.48 26.24
CA MET A 243 -4.86 -13.70 26.98
C MET A 243 -6.14 -13.20 26.25
N PRO A 244 -6.29 -13.18 24.90
CA PRO A 244 -7.45 -12.58 24.22
C PRO A 244 -8.83 -13.06 24.70
N ASN A 245 -8.92 -14.33 25.12
CA ASN A 245 -10.18 -14.98 25.46
C ASN A 245 -10.43 -15.15 26.98
N GLN A 246 -9.51 -14.68 27.84
CA GLN A 246 -9.56 -14.97 29.29
C GLN A 246 -9.61 -13.72 30.19
N MET A 247 -9.28 -12.53 29.69
CA MET A 247 -9.30 -11.30 30.49
C MET A 247 -10.70 -10.74 30.71
N THR A 248 -10.96 -10.26 31.93
CA THR A 248 -12.05 -9.33 32.22
C THR A 248 -11.77 -7.94 31.61
N ASN A 249 -12.80 -7.09 31.50
CA ASN A 249 -12.64 -5.76 30.88
C ASN A 249 -11.73 -4.84 31.70
N ILE A 250 -11.74 -4.99 33.03
CA ILE A 250 -10.81 -4.30 33.94
C ILE A 250 -9.36 -4.72 33.63
N GLN A 251 -9.11 -6.03 33.51
CA GLN A 251 -7.78 -6.56 33.19
C GLN A 251 -7.28 -6.09 31.82
N ARG A 252 -8.17 -5.97 30.82
CA ARG A 252 -7.82 -5.40 29.51
C ARG A 252 -7.39 -3.93 29.61
N ALA A 253 -8.13 -3.11 30.36
CA ALA A 253 -7.77 -1.71 30.57
C ALA A 253 -6.44 -1.55 31.32
N GLU A 254 -6.22 -2.36 32.36
CA GLU A 254 -4.95 -2.41 33.11
C GLU A 254 -3.79 -2.89 32.23
N TRP A 255 -4.03 -3.86 31.36
CA TRP A 255 -3.03 -4.38 30.44
C TRP A 255 -2.55 -3.32 29.44
N ILE A 256 -3.48 -2.51 28.90
CA ILE A 256 -3.13 -1.37 28.04
C ILE A 256 -2.21 -0.39 28.78
N VAL A 257 -2.54 -0.06 30.04
CA VAL A 257 -1.72 0.82 30.89
C VAL A 257 -0.34 0.21 31.16
N GLU A 258 -0.24 -1.10 31.37
CA GLU A 258 1.02 -1.82 31.57
C GLU A 258 1.91 -1.75 30.32
N LEU A 259 1.34 -1.98 29.14
CA LEU A 259 2.04 -1.87 27.85
C LEU A 259 2.54 -0.45 27.57
N ILE A 260 1.71 0.58 27.83
CA ILE A 260 2.12 1.98 27.65
C ILE A 260 3.20 2.36 28.67
N SER A 261 3.11 1.84 29.90
CA SER A 261 4.14 2.04 30.93
C SER A 261 5.49 1.42 30.51
N PHE A 262 5.47 0.27 29.83
CA PHE A 262 6.67 -0.32 29.23
C PHE A 262 7.31 0.60 28.20
N ILE A 263 6.51 1.15 27.26
CA ILE A 263 7.00 2.11 26.25
C ILE A 263 7.59 3.35 26.94
N ASN A 264 6.85 3.94 27.88
CA ASN A 264 7.29 5.15 28.59
C ASN A 264 8.60 4.95 29.36
N HIS A 265 8.80 3.75 29.93
CA HIS A 265 10.03 3.43 30.66
C HIS A 265 11.25 3.30 29.74
N PHE A 266 11.11 2.59 28.60
CA PHE A 266 12.25 2.21 27.77
C PHE A 266 12.49 3.10 26.54
N TYR A 267 11.50 3.88 26.07
CA TYR A 267 11.53 4.54 24.75
C TYR A 267 11.42 6.07 24.79
N LYS A 268 11.05 6.67 25.93
CA LYS A 268 10.74 8.11 26.04
C LYS A 268 11.97 9.03 26.19
N LYS A 269 13.13 8.51 26.63
CA LYS A 269 14.33 9.34 26.87
C LYS A 269 15.04 9.70 25.56
N ARG A 270 15.11 11.00 25.24
CA ARG A 270 15.58 11.54 23.95
C ARG A 270 17.11 11.74 23.79
N ASN A 271 17.93 11.64 24.85
CA ASN A 271 19.31 12.17 24.81
C ASN A 271 20.45 11.21 25.25
N THR A 272 20.34 9.90 25.04
CA THR A 272 21.41 8.90 25.28
C THR A 272 21.16 7.68 24.38
N PRO A 273 22.07 6.71 24.21
CA PRO A 273 21.67 5.39 23.69
C PRO A 273 20.42 4.92 24.44
N TYR A 274 19.48 4.29 23.73
CA TYR A 274 18.17 3.94 24.28
C TYR A 274 18.34 3.21 25.62
N SER A 275 17.43 3.43 26.58
CA SER A 275 17.58 2.89 27.95
C SER A 275 17.62 1.35 28.02
N PHE A 276 17.23 0.67 26.95
CA PHE A 276 17.35 -0.78 26.82
C PHE A 276 18.70 -1.24 26.25
N VAL A 277 19.55 -0.35 25.76
CA VAL A 277 20.88 -0.67 25.22
C VAL A 277 21.93 -0.47 26.31
N ASN A 278 22.90 -1.38 26.39
CA ASN A 278 24.01 -1.31 27.33
C ASN A 278 24.85 -0.04 27.06
N PRO A 279 24.83 0.97 27.95
CA PRO A 279 25.48 2.25 27.68
C PRO A 279 27.00 2.11 27.59
N GLY A 280 27.58 1.11 28.25
CA GLY A 280 29.02 0.84 28.22
C GLY A 280 29.55 0.51 26.83
N LEU A 281 28.68 0.09 25.89
CA LEU A 281 29.07 -0.18 24.50
C LEU A 281 29.23 1.09 23.67
N PHE A 282 28.67 2.24 24.07
CA PHE A 282 28.83 3.51 23.33
C PHE A 282 29.79 4.47 24.00
N GLU A 283 30.36 4.10 25.15
CA GLU A 283 31.42 4.88 25.77
C GLU A 283 32.63 4.94 24.82
N LEU A 284 33.12 6.16 24.59
CA LEU A 284 34.38 6.41 23.87
C LEU A 284 35.61 6.17 24.78
N SER A 285 35.45 5.36 25.82
CA SER A 285 36.49 4.98 26.78
C SER A 285 37.21 3.71 26.30
N GLU A 286 38.45 3.50 26.76
CA GLU A 286 39.19 2.25 26.51
C GLU A 286 38.39 1.01 26.95
N ARG A 287 37.62 1.15 28.04
CA ARG A 287 36.68 0.14 28.50
C ARG A 287 35.56 -0.14 27.49
N GLY A 288 34.98 0.90 26.89
CA GLY A 288 33.95 0.78 25.86
C GLY A 288 34.48 0.11 24.59
N THR A 289 35.65 0.53 24.12
CA THR A 289 36.37 -0.11 23.00
C THR A 289 36.64 -1.58 23.29
N HIS A 290 37.15 -1.92 24.47
CA HIS A 290 37.39 -3.31 24.84
C HIS A 290 36.10 -4.14 24.89
N LEU A 291 34.98 -3.58 25.37
CA LEU A 291 33.69 -4.26 25.39
C LEU A 291 33.16 -4.53 23.98
N ARG A 292 33.23 -3.55 23.07
CA ARG A 292 32.84 -3.72 21.66
C ARG A 292 33.69 -4.77 20.95
N LEU A 293 35.02 -4.67 21.08
CA LEU A 293 35.96 -5.57 20.41
C LEU A 293 35.91 -7.01 20.98
N ARG A 294 35.74 -7.19 22.29
CA ARG A 294 35.62 -8.52 22.90
C ARG A 294 34.34 -9.25 22.49
N GLY A 295 33.23 -8.53 22.35
CA GLY A 295 31.94 -9.12 21.98
C GLY A 295 31.78 -9.25 20.47
N LEU A 296 31.62 -8.12 19.80
CA LEU A 296 31.33 -8.07 18.36
C LEU A 296 32.58 -8.31 17.51
N GLY A 297 33.73 -7.75 17.91
CA GLY A 297 34.99 -7.93 17.18
C GLY A 297 35.42 -9.41 17.11
N ALA A 298 35.35 -10.14 18.23
CA ALA A 298 35.66 -11.57 18.27
C ALA A 298 34.73 -12.40 17.37
N TYR A 299 33.44 -12.04 17.31
CA TYR A 299 32.48 -12.66 16.41
C TYR A 299 32.86 -12.42 14.94
N PHE A 300 33.12 -11.18 14.54
CA PHE A 300 33.55 -10.85 13.17
C PHE A 300 34.84 -11.58 12.78
N LEU A 301 35.80 -11.70 13.71
CA LEU A 301 37.06 -12.42 13.50
C LEU A 301 36.88 -13.93 13.31
N GLN A 302 35.93 -14.55 14.02
CA GLN A 302 35.62 -15.97 13.88
C GLN A 302 34.88 -16.27 12.57
N THR A 303 34.04 -15.34 12.11
CA THR A 303 33.17 -15.58 10.95
C THR A 303 33.81 -15.17 9.62
N TYR A 304 34.79 -14.26 9.64
CA TYR A 304 35.56 -13.85 8.45
C TYR A 304 37.08 -14.12 8.57
N PRO A 305 37.50 -15.36 8.88
CA PRO A 305 38.88 -15.65 9.23
C PRO A 305 39.85 -15.43 8.05
N THR A 306 39.41 -15.65 6.80
CA THR A 306 40.24 -15.50 5.59
C THR A 306 40.36 -14.05 5.10
N VAL A 307 39.40 -13.19 5.43
CA VAL A 307 39.44 -11.74 5.09
C VAL A 307 40.39 -11.01 6.04
N ILE A 308 40.63 -11.58 7.22
CA ILE A 308 41.35 -10.92 8.31
C ILE A 308 42.74 -11.55 8.56
N SER A 309 42.98 -12.83 8.21
CA SER A 309 44.27 -13.51 8.42
C SER A 309 45.47 -12.86 7.72
N ASP A 310 45.26 -12.29 6.53
CA ASP A 310 46.35 -11.72 5.72
C ASP A 310 46.68 -10.26 6.08
N HIS A 311 45.85 -9.62 6.92
CA HIS A 311 46.01 -8.20 7.30
C HIS A 311 46.06 -7.94 8.82
N VAL A 312 45.78 -8.94 9.66
CA VAL A 312 45.92 -8.84 11.13
C VAL A 312 47.23 -9.45 11.65
N THR A 313 48.05 -10.01 10.77
CA THR A 313 49.43 -10.41 11.10
C THR A 313 50.40 -9.21 11.07
N ALA A 314 50.14 -8.17 11.87
CA ALA A 314 51.15 -7.29 12.50
C ALA A 314 50.48 -6.20 13.34
N HIS A 315 50.95 -6.03 14.58
CA HIS A 315 50.55 -5.06 15.60
C HIS A 315 50.33 -3.60 15.14
N SER A 316 49.14 -3.24 14.62
CA SER A 316 48.77 -1.84 14.36
C SER A 316 47.48 -1.44 15.08
N THR A 317 47.53 -0.31 15.79
CA THR A 317 46.40 0.34 16.48
C THR A 317 45.32 0.81 15.51
N GLU A 318 45.69 1.07 14.25
CA GLU A 318 44.79 1.59 13.22
C GLU A 318 43.68 0.59 12.83
N SER A 319 44.01 -0.69 12.66
CA SER A 319 43.02 -1.74 12.33
C SER A 319 42.06 -2.03 13.48
N SER A 320 42.55 -1.97 14.73
CA SER A 320 41.71 -2.10 15.92
C SER A 320 40.74 -0.92 16.06
N ASN A 321 41.19 0.30 15.75
CA ASN A 321 40.34 1.49 15.78
C ASN A 321 39.25 1.45 14.70
N LYS A 322 39.59 1.04 13.47
CA LYS A 322 38.61 0.88 12.38
C LYS A 322 37.55 -0.21 12.70
N LEU A 323 37.98 -1.33 13.28
CA LEU A 323 37.05 -2.39 13.74
C LEU A 323 36.15 -1.89 14.88
N ASP A 324 36.68 -1.09 15.79
CA ASP A 324 35.93 -0.48 16.88
C ASP A 324 34.88 0.52 16.39
N GLU A 325 35.26 1.42 15.47
CA GLU A 325 34.36 2.36 14.78
C GLU A 325 33.25 1.62 14.03
N TYR A 326 33.59 0.52 13.35
CA TYR A 326 32.60 -0.32 12.69
C TYR A 326 31.63 -0.95 13.68
N CYS A 327 32.13 -1.55 14.76
CA CYS A 327 31.29 -2.13 15.81
C CYS A 327 30.32 -1.09 16.39
N LEU A 328 30.80 0.15 16.61
CA LEU A 328 29.97 1.26 17.08
C LEU A 328 28.88 1.63 16.05
N SER A 329 29.20 1.68 14.76
CA SER A 329 28.22 1.95 13.69
C SER A 329 27.13 0.86 13.59
N GLN A 330 27.52 -0.42 13.71
CA GLN A 330 26.58 -1.54 13.65
C GLN A 330 25.67 -1.56 14.88
N LEU A 331 26.21 -1.23 16.06
CA LEU A 331 25.43 -1.07 17.29
C LEU A 331 24.40 0.06 17.18
N GLN A 332 24.78 1.22 16.63
CA GLN A 332 23.86 2.35 16.45
C GLN A 332 22.72 1.97 15.48
N ASN A 333 23.05 1.50 14.29
CA ASN A 333 22.07 1.12 13.27
C ASN A 333 21.15 -0.03 13.74
N GLY A 334 21.73 -1.08 14.34
CA GLY A 334 20.95 -2.20 14.87
C GLY A 334 20.05 -1.78 16.04
N SER A 335 20.51 -0.85 16.89
CA SER A 335 19.70 -0.36 18.00
C SER A 335 18.47 0.45 17.56
N ASP A 336 18.58 1.25 16.48
CA ASP A 336 17.45 1.98 15.90
C ASP A 336 16.43 1.01 15.29
N ASP A 337 16.89 0.00 14.58
CA ASP A 337 15.99 -0.99 13.98
C ASP A 337 15.29 -1.87 15.02
N ILE A 338 16.00 -2.27 16.08
CA ILE A 338 15.43 -2.97 17.24
C ILE A 338 14.44 -2.05 17.97
N TYR A 339 14.79 -0.78 18.18
CA TYR A 339 13.92 0.24 18.78
C TYR A 339 12.56 0.24 18.09
N PHE A 340 12.54 0.45 16.77
CA PHE A 340 11.28 0.55 16.04
C PHE A 340 10.55 -0.80 15.97
N SER A 341 11.26 -1.92 15.78
CA SER A 341 10.64 -3.25 15.74
C SER A 341 9.89 -3.55 17.04
N ASP A 342 10.55 -3.41 18.19
CA ASP A 342 9.94 -3.77 19.46
C ASP A 342 8.90 -2.74 19.91
N LEU A 343 9.11 -1.46 19.59
CA LEU A 343 8.10 -0.42 19.78
C LEU A 343 6.83 -0.72 18.99
N PHE A 344 6.96 -1.07 17.71
CA PHE A 344 5.82 -1.35 16.82
C PHE A 344 5.05 -2.56 17.34
N LEU A 345 5.76 -3.61 17.77
CA LEU A 345 5.13 -4.77 18.40
C LEU A 345 4.31 -4.37 19.63
N VAL A 346 4.87 -3.58 20.55
CA VAL A 346 4.16 -3.18 21.78
C VAL A 346 2.98 -2.26 21.46
N LEU A 347 3.12 -1.32 20.53
CA LEU A 347 2.01 -0.48 20.05
C LEU A 347 0.90 -1.33 19.43
N ARG A 348 1.24 -2.33 18.62
CA ARG A 348 0.29 -3.29 18.06
C ARG A 348 -0.50 -4.00 19.16
N MET A 349 0.19 -4.55 20.18
CA MET A 349 -0.46 -5.21 21.31
C MET A 349 -1.41 -4.28 22.08
N VAL A 350 -1.07 -2.98 22.21
CA VAL A 350 -1.96 -1.96 22.80
C VAL A 350 -3.26 -1.88 21.99
N PHE A 351 -3.17 -1.67 20.67
CA PHE A 351 -4.35 -1.50 19.82
C PHE A 351 -5.17 -2.78 19.65
N GLU A 352 -4.54 -3.95 19.60
CA GLU A 352 -5.22 -5.25 19.60
C GLU A 352 -6.02 -5.47 20.89
N THR A 353 -5.44 -5.15 22.05
CA THR A 353 -6.13 -5.26 23.34
C THR A 353 -7.32 -4.32 23.41
N ILE A 354 -7.14 -3.08 22.95
CA ILE A 354 -8.22 -2.09 22.85
C ILE A 354 -9.38 -2.68 22.03
N HIS A 355 -9.10 -3.22 20.83
CA HIS A 355 -10.12 -3.80 19.96
C HIS A 355 -10.93 -4.93 20.61
N GLN A 356 -10.36 -5.72 21.51
CA GLN A 356 -11.02 -6.85 22.17
C GLN A 356 -12.02 -6.48 23.28
N LEU A 357 -12.18 -5.19 23.62
CA LEU A 357 -13.20 -4.75 24.58
C LEU A 357 -14.63 -5.08 24.09
N PRO A 358 -15.56 -5.50 24.95
CA PRO A 358 -16.91 -5.89 24.55
C PRO A 358 -17.79 -4.68 24.21
N ARG A 359 -18.71 -4.86 23.24
CA ARG A 359 -19.53 -3.79 22.65
C ARG A 359 -20.34 -2.97 23.66
N GLN A 360 -20.84 -3.58 24.74
CA GLN A 360 -21.64 -2.91 25.78
C GLN A 360 -20.83 -1.87 26.58
N ASP A 361 -19.53 -2.11 26.80
CA ASP A 361 -18.65 -1.16 27.48
C ASP A 361 -18.02 -0.16 26.50
N LYS A 362 -17.92 -0.55 25.22
CA LYS A 362 -17.49 0.32 24.12
C LYS A 362 -18.44 1.49 23.90
N ASP A 363 -19.75 1.29 24.04
CA ASP A 363 -20.73 2.37 23.80
C ASP A 363 -20.62 3.52 24.81
N LYS A 364 -20.28 3.22 26.08
CA LYS A 364 -20.02 4.24 27.12
C LYS A 364 -18.68 4.93 26.93
N ALA A 365 -17.64 4.17 26.56
CA ALA A 365 -16.33 4.74 26.26
C ALA A 365 -16.37 5.61 24.98
N ASN A 366 -17.13 5.22 23.95
CA ASN A 366 -17.28 5.93 22.68
C ASN A 366 -17.73 7.37 22.84
N GLN A 367 -18.66 7.63 23.76
CA GLN A 367 -19.13 9.00 24.04
C GLN A 367 -18.04 9.90 24.65
N LYS A 368 -16.98 9.29 25.18
CA LYS A 368 -15.83 9.96 25.80
C LYS A 368 -14.59 9.98 24.92
N LEU A 369 -14.61 9.29 23.79
CA LEU A 369 -13.56 9.36 22.77
C LEU A 369 -13.85 10.54 21.81
N PRO A 370 -12.82 11.27 21.35
CA PRO A 370 -13.02 12.42 20.48
C PRO A 370 -13.54 12.07 19.09
N TRP A 371 -13.47 10.80 18.65
CA TRP A 371 -13.84 10.37 17.28
C TRP A 371 -15.19 9.65 17.17
N GLY A 372 -16.03 9.68 18.22
CA GLY A 372 -17.40 9.15 18.22
C GLY A 372 -17.49 7.63 18.00
N ASP A 373 -18.64 7.15 17.50
CA ASP A 373 -18.95 5.72 17.39
C ASP A 373 -18.01 4.94 16.45
N SER A 374 -17.29 5.64 15.57
CA SER A 374 -16.33 5.05 14.62
C SER A 374 -14.92 4.89 15.19
N SER A 375 -14.69 5.29 16.45
CA SER A 375 -13.37 5.23 17.11
C SER A 375 -12.74 3.84 17.11
N TRP A 376 -13.53 2.76 17.06
CA TRP A 376 -13.01 1.39 17.10
C TRP A 376 -12.39 0.91 15.78
N TYR A 377 -12.97 1.29 14.65
CA TYR A 377 -12.39 1.01 13.33
C TYR A 377 -11.07 1.75 13.12
N TYR A 378 -10.96 2.90 13.76
CA TYR A 378 -9.76 3.72 13.77
C TYR A 378 -8.63 3.01 14.53
N LEU A 379 -8.92 2.41 15.69
CA LEU A 379 -7.95 1.67 16.49
C LEU A 379 -7.49 0.36 15.83
N GLU A 380 -8.39 -0.32 15.11
CA GLU A 380 -8.05 -1.52 14.32
C GLU A 380 -7.05 -1.20 13.20
N PHE A 381 -7.27 -0.11 12.46
CA PHE A 381 -6.34 0.35 11.43
C PHE A 381 -4.98 0.76 12.01
N LEU A 382 -4.94 1.32 13.23
CA LEU A 382 -3.66 1.62 13.89
C LEU A 382 -2.85 0.36 14.19
N GLY A 383 -3.51 -0.70 14.65
CA GLY A 383 -2.84 -1.98 14.90
C GLY A 383 -2.11 -2.52 13.66
N SER A 384 -2.71 -2.39 12.47
CA SER A 384 -2.09 -2.88 11.23
C SER A 384 -0.89 -2.05 10.76
N LEU A 385 -0.88 -0.73 11.02
CA LEU A 385 0.27 0.13 10.70
C LEU A 385 1.54 -0.23 11.48
N PHE A 386 1.39 -0.83 12.67
CA PHE A 386 2.49 -1.23 13.55
C PHE A 386 2.82 -2.74 13.48
N SER A 387 2.35 -3.46 12.46
CA SER A 387 2.69 -4.88 12.31
C SER A 387 4.17 -5.10 11.98
N THR A 388 4.83 -5.99 12.73
CA THR A 388 6.25 -6.35 12.57
C THR A 388 6.47 -7.55 11.65
N SER A 389 5.42 -8.27 11.24
CA SER A 389 5.50 -9.45 10.36
C SER A 389 5.68 -9.10 8.88
N PHE A 390 6.21 -7.93 8.58
CA PHE A 390 6.85 -7.65 7.31
C PHE A 390 8.26 -8.21 7.37
N ASP A 391 8.36 -9.48 7.01
CA ASP A 391 9.60 -10.22 6.83
C ASP A 391 10.56 -9.38 5.97
N ARG A 392 11.54 -8.69 6.59
CA ARG A 392 12.50 -7.81 5.90
C ARG A 392 13.30 -8.54 4.80
N GLN A 393 13.30 -9.87 4.83
CA GLN A 393 13.97 -10.75 3.88
C GLN A 393 13.10 -11.13 2.67
N LYS A 394 11.78 -10.97 2.74
CA LYS A 394 10.94 -10.98 1.54
C LYS A 394 10.83 -9.54 1.09
N ASN A 395 11.62 -9.18 0.08
CA ASN A 395 11.37 -8.01 -0.76
C ASN A 395 9.88 -8.01 -1.14
N PHE A 396 9.07 -7.35 -0.34
CA PHE A 396 7.63 -7.28 -0.48
C PHE A 396 7.33 -6.24 -1.56
N LYS A 397 7.78 -6.57 -2.78
CA LYS A 397 7.27 -5.99 -4.02
C LYS A 397 5.87 -6.52 -4.25
N VAL A 398 4.90 -6.17 -3.41
CA VAL A 398 3.55 -6.02 -3.94
C VAL A 398 3.56 -4.68 -4.66
N GLU A 399 4.20 -4.69 -5.82
CA GLU A 399 3.94 -3.70 -6.85
C GLU A 399 2.50 -4.02 -7.30
N ILE A 400 1.51 -3.39 -6.67
CA ILE A 400 0.24 -3.13 -7.36
C ILE A 400 0.69 -2.27 -8.56
N LEU A 401 0.87 -2.93 -9.69
CA LEU A 401 1.39 -2.34 -10.92
C LEU A 401 0.35 -1.35 -11.46
N VAL A 402 0.29 -0.15 -10.91
CA VAL A 402 -0.46 0.92 -11.53
C VAL A 402 0.41 1.43 -12.65
N ASP A 403 0.03 1.15 -13.89
CA ASP A 403 0.70 1.71 -15.07
C ASP A 403 0.54 3.25 -15.03
N PHE A 404 1.66 3.89 -14.68
CA PHE A 404 1.88 5.32 -14.70
C PHE A 404 2.89 5.72 -15.78
N GLU A 405 3.49 4.76 -16.50
CA GLU A 405 4.53 4.98 -17.50
C GLU A 405 3.97 5.68 -18.75
N ALA A 406 2.65 5.61 -18.97
CA ALA A 406 1.90 6.35 -19.98
C ALA A 406 2.11 7.88 -19.94
N ILE A 407 2.57 8.42 -18.82
CA ILE A 407 2.56 9.85 -18.55
C ILE A 407 3.78 10.50 -19.20
N GLN A 408 3.57 11.18 -20.31
CA GLN A 408 4.67 11.74 -21.11
C GLN A 408 5.48 12.82 -20.36
N ASN A 409 4.85 13.62 -19.49
CA ASN A 409 5.50 14.70 -18.75
C ASN A 409 6.39 14.18 -17.61
N LYS A 410 7.68 14.54 -17.63
CA LYS A 410 8.69 14.15 -16.64
C LYS A 410 8.31 14.57 -15.20
N GLU A 411 7.85 15.80 -14.99
CA GLU A 411 7.45 16.26 -13.64
C GLU A 411 6.30 15.45 -13.07
N ASN A 412 5.33 15.10 -13.92
CA ASN A 412 4.19 14.29 -13.50
C ASN A 412 4.61 12.85 -13.16
N ARG A 413 5.60 12.29 -13.88
CA ARG A 413 6.20 10.99 -13.52
C ARG A 413 6.87 11.06 -12.16
N GLU A 414 7.65 12.11 -11.90
CA GLU A 414 8.30 12.31 -10.59
C GLU A 414 7.28 12.40 -9.45
N SER A 415 6.21 13.20 -9.60
CA SER A 415 5.15 13.31 -8.58
C SER A 415 4.46 11.96 -8.29
N ILE A 416 4.31 11.11 -9.31
CA ILE A 416 3.68 9.81 -9.13
C ILE A 416 4.65 8.79 -8.55
N GLU A 417 5.92 8.84 -8.93
CA GLU A 417 6.94 8.05 -8.27
C GLU A 417 7.04 8.39 -6.78
N GLN A 418 6.92 9.68 -6.41
CA GLN A 418 6.80 10.07 -5.01
C GLN A 418 5.59 9.44 -4.32
N PHE A 419 4.41 9.49 -4.95
CA PHE A 419 3.21 8.82 -4.43
C PHE A 419 3.44 7.32 -4.23
N ARG A 420 3.99 6.66 -5.25
CA ARG A 420 4.30 5.22 -5.22
C ARG A 420 5.29 4.88 -4.12
N LEU A 421 6.36 5.66 -3.98
CA LEU A 421 7.39 5.48 -2.95
C LEU A 421 6.85 5.77 -1.55
N SER A 422 5.97 6.76 -1.39
CA SER A 422 5.31 7.07 -0.13
C SER A 422 4.41 5.95 0.36
N VAL A 423 3.68 5.30 -0.57
CA VAL A 423 2.86 4.12 -0.27
C VAL A 423 3.74 2.90 -0.01
N ALA A 424 4.75 2.64 -0.83
CA ALA A 424 5.62 1.47 -0.73
C ALA A 424 6.49 1.49 0.54
N ASN A 425 6.96 2.66 0.95
CA ASN A 425 7.83 2.86 2.12
C ASN A 425 7.09 3.50 3.30
N TYR A 426 5.81 3.19 3.48
CA TYR A 426 4.99 3.75 4.55
C TYR A 426 5.59 3.52 5.94
N LEU A 427 6.32 2.42 6.15
CA LEU A 427 7.02 2.12 7.40
C LEU A 427 8.06 3.19 7.75
N CYS A 428 8.73 3.80 6.77
CA CYS A 428 9.65 4.92 7.02
C CYS A 428 8.90 6.12 7.60
N LEU A 429 7.71 6.41 7.07
CA LEU A 429 6.85 7.46 7.60
C LEU A 429 6.37 7.11 9.02
N VAL A 430 5.86 5.89 9.24
CA VAL A 430 5.43 5.43 10.57
C VAL A 430 6.58 5.54 11.58
N LYS A 431 7.81 5.13 11.23
CA LYS A 431 9.01 5.26 12.08
C LYS A 431 9.25 6.71 12.52
N VAL A 432 9.19 7.66 11.58
CA VAL A 432 9.34 9.09 11.87
C VAL A 432 8.24 9.60 12.80
N VAL A 433 6.98 9.21 12.55
CA VAL A 433 5.83 9.68 13.32
C VAL A 433 5.76 9.07 14.73
N SER A 434 6.27 7.85 14.93
CA SER A 434 6.27 7.16 16.22
C SER A 434 6.90 7.97 17.36
N LEU A 435 7.92 8.78 17.07
CA LEU A 435 8.55 9.64 18.08
C LEU A 435 7.63 10.74 18.58
N ALA A 436 6.74 11.27 17.73
CA ALA A 436 5.72 12.23 18.10
C ALA A 436 4.56 11.55 18.84
N ILE A 437 4.14 10.37 18.38
CA ILE A 437 3.11 9.54 19.03
C ILE A 437 3.50 9.20 20.48
N ILE A 438 4.76 8.83 20.74
CA ILE A 438 5.22 8.56 22.11
C ILE A 438 5.19 9.82 22.98
N ALA A 439 5.55 10.97 22.41
CA ALA A 439 5.68 12.21 23.14
C ALA A 439 4.33 12.84 23.50
N GLU A 440 3.33 12.70 22.63
CA GLU A 440 2.05 13.44 22.72
C GLU A 440 0.87 12.47 22.87
N ASP A 441 0.64 11.63 21.86
CA ASP A 441 -0.57 10.81 21.77
C ASP A 441 -0.65 9.73 22.87
N LEU A 442 0.44 9.00 23.16
CA LEU A 442 0.43 7.94 24.18
C LEU A 442 0.15 8.47 25.59
N LEU A 443 0.46 9.74 25.88
CA LEU A 443 0.12 10.34 27.17
C LEU A 443 -1.39 10.50 27.33
N CYS A 444 -2.07 10.94 26.26
CA CYS A 444 -3.52 11.06 26.26
C CYS A 444 -4.21 9.69 26.37
N ILE A 445 -3.65 8.67 25.71
CA ILE A 445 -4.16 7.29 25.79
C ILE A 445 -3.96 6.72 27.21
N ASP A 446 -2.77 6.88 27.81
CA ASP A 446 -2.47 6.41 29.18
C ASP A 446 -3.43 7.03 30.22
N GLU A 447 -3.58 8.36 30.20
CA GLU A 447 -4.48 9.08 31.11
C GLU A 447 -5.93 8.57 31.02
N PHE A 448 -6.44 8.37 29.81
CA PHE A 448 -7.79 7.87 29.61
C PHE A 448 -7.96 6.43 30.11
N PHE A 449 -7.04 5.52 29.76
CA PHE A 449 -7.18 4.11 30.14
C PHE A 449 -6.96 3.87 31.63
N ARG A 450 -6.19 4.72 32.33
CA ARG A 450 -6.16 4.73 33.80
C ARG A 450 -7.52 5.11 34.39
N SER A 451 -8.13 6.20 33.92
CA SER A 451 -9.48 6.60 34.34
C SER A 451 -10.54 5.56 33.99
N PHE A 452 -10.41 4.91 32.84
CA PHE A 452 -11.31 3.84 32.40
C PHE A 452 -11.21 2.60 33.27
N ALA A 453 -9.99 2.16 33.63
CA ALA A 453 -9.80 1.06 34.56
C ALA A 453 -10.42 1.37 35.95
N GLU A 454 -10.26 2.60 36.44
CA GLU A 454 -10.88 3.05 37.70
C GLU A 454 -12.41 3.08 37.62
N HIS A 455 -12.97 3.59 36.52
CA HIS A 455 -14.43 3.59 36.30
C HIS A 455 -15.00 2.17 36.25
N LEU A 456 -14.33 1.23 35.59
CA LEU A 456 -14.77 -0.17 35.54
C LEU A 456 -14.70 -0.85 36.92
N ARG A 457 -13.74 -0.47 37.78
CA ARG A 457 -13.66 -0.94 39.18
C ARG A 457 -14.72 -0.29 40.06
N ASN A 458 -14.99 1.00 39.87
CA ASN A 458 -15.98 1.77 40.61
C ASN A 458 -16.82 2.67 39.67
N PRO A 459 -18.04 2.24 39.29
CA PRO A 459 -18.90 2.98 38.37
C PRO A 459 -19.32 4.38 38.83
N GLN A 460 -19.07 4.77 40.09
CA GLN A 460 -19.34 6.13 40.59
C GLN A 460 -18.26 7.15 40.21
N VAL A 461 -17.07 6.71 39.79
CA VAL A 461 -16.02 7.61 39.31
C VAL A 461 -16.33 8.01 37.87
N ASP A 462 -16.47 9.29 37.59
CA ASP A 462 -16.75 9.76 36.22
C ASP A 462 -15.59 9.48 35.26
N LEU A 463 -15.90 8.89 34.12
CA LEU A 463 -14.93 8.67 33.04
C LEU A 463 -14.54 10.01 32.39
N ILE A 464 -13.24 10.30 32.40
CA ILE A 464 -12.66 11.48 31.76
C ILE A 464 -12.81 11.38 30.24
N LYS A 465 -13.08 12.52 29.58
CA LYS A 465 -13.07 12.60 28.12
C LYS A 465 -11.63 12.57 27.62
N MET A 466 -11.31 11.69 26.67
CA MET A 466 -9.98 11.63 26.07
C MET A 466 -9.72 12.93 25.29
N ARG A 467 -8.50 13.48 25.46
CA ARG A 467 -8.02 14.63 24.71
C ARG A 467 -7.82 14.26 23.23
N ASP A 468 -7.90 15.23 22.34
CA ASP A 468 -7.59 15.01 20.93
C ASP A 468 -6.16 14.53 20.76
N LEU A 469 -5.96 13.57 19.86
CA LEU A 469 -4.64 13.04 19.53
C LEU A 469 -4.07 13.83 18.33
N PRO A 470 -2.89 14.45 18.46
CA PRO A 470 -2.33 15.28 17.40
C PRO A 470 -1.77 14.49 16.20
N ASN A 471 -1.21 13.28 16.39
CA ASN A 471 -0.44 12.62 15.32
C ASN A 471 -1.16 11.45 14.67
N LEU A 472 -1.77 10.56 15.46
CA LEU A 472 -2.43 9.36 14.98
C LEU A 472 -3.53 9.70 13.95
N PRO A 473 -4.42 10.70 14.13
CA PRO A 473 -5.54 10.90 13.20
C PRO A 473 -5.10 11.32 11.83
N ILE A 474 -4.05 12.14 11.78
CA ILE A 474 -3.44 12.59 10.54
C ILE A 474 -2.75 11.44 9.83
N LEU A 475 -2.05 10.59 10.59
CA LEU A 475 -1.38 9.42 10.05
C LEU A 475 -2.39 8.47 9.40
N ILE A 476 -3.52 8.23 10.08
CA ILE A 476 -4.61 7.43 9.55
C ILE A 476 -5.20 8.05 8.31
N ASN A 477 -5.61 9.32 8.37
CA ASN A 477 -6.28 9.96 7.25
C ASN A 477 -5.37 10.00 6.02
N HIS A 478 -4.08 10.27 6.22
CA HIS A 478 -3.08 10.21 5.17
C HIS A 478 -3.01 8.82 4.52
N PHE A 479 -2.87 7.76 5.31
CA PHE A 479 -2.78 6.40 4.74
C PHE A 479 -4.09 5.92 4.14
N LYS A 480 -5.23 6.19 4.78
CA LYS A 480 -6.56 5.87 4.25
C LYS A 480 -6.77 6.49 2.88
N GLU A 481 -6.42 7.77 2.72
CA GLU A 481 -6.58 8.46 1.45
C GLU A 481 -5.59 7.94 0.40
N LEU A 482 -4.29 7.81 0.73
CA LEU A 482 -3.29 7.27 -0.19
C LEU A 482 -3.64 5.86 -0.66
N PHE A 483 -3.99 4.98 0.27
CA PHE A 483 -4.35 3.60 -0.01
C PHE A 483 -5.64 3.51 -0.83
N SER A 484 -6.64 4.34 -0.53
CA SER A 484 -7.89 4.38 -1.30
C SER A 484 -7.68 4.93 -2.71
N LEU A 485 -6.89 5.98 -2.89
CA LEU A 485 -6.50 6.50 -4.21
C LEU A 485 -5.74 5.47 -5.04
N TYR A 486 -4.82 4.75 -4.39
CA TYR A 486 -4.06 3.69 -5.05
C TYR A 486 -4.98 2.53 -5.47
N ARG A 487 -5.91 2.10 -4.60
CA ARG A 487 -6.94 1.10 -4.93
C ARG A 487 -7.83 1.55 -6.08
N ILE A 488 -8.31 2.79 -6.06
CA ILE A 488 -9.13 3.34 -7.14
C ILE A 488 -8.39 3.27 -8.49
N CYS A 489 -7.13 3.69 -8.54
CA CYS A 489 -6.29 3.58 -9.74
C CYS A 489 -6.05 2.14 -10.21
N ALA A 490 -6.01 1.21 -9.25
CA ALA A 490 -5.76 -0.20 -9.43
C ALA A 490 -6.99 -0.97 -9.96
N PHE A 491 -8.18 -0.64 -9.46
CA PHE A 491 -9.44 -1.28 -9.83
C PHE A 491 -10.05 -0.74 -11.13
N MET A 492 -9.76 0.51 -11.50
CA MET A 492 -10.31 1.09 -12.73
C MET A 492 -9.59 0.61 -14.00
N PRO A 493 -10.32 0.49 -15.12
CA PRO A 493 -9.77 0.11 -16.42
C PRO A 493 -8.74 1.12 -16.98
N HIS A 494 -7.86 0.64 -17.87
CA HIS A 494 -6.77 1.39 -18.51
C HIS A 494 -6.65 1.05 -20.02
N THR A 495 -5.92 1.86 -20.80
CA THR A 495 -5.93 1.85 -22.29
C THR A 495 -4.72 1.22 -23.01
N GLN A 496 -3.63 0.84 -22.32
CA GLN A 496 -2.39 0.29 -22.91
C GLN A 496 -2.18 -1.26 -23.05
N SER A 497 -2.27 -1.90 -24.21
CA SER A 497 -2.15 -3.38 -24.40
C SER A 497 -1.40 -4.27 -23.33
N PRO A 498 -1.86 -5.51 -23.07
CA PRO A 498 -1.27 -6.45 -22.09
C PRO A 498 0.25 -6.70 -22.20
N ALA A 499 0.90 -6.42 -23.34
CA ALA A 499 2.31 -6.67 -23.59
C ALA A 499 3.26 -5.84 -22.71
N THR A 500 2.92 -4.59 -22.38
CA THR A 500 3.72 -3.73 -21.49
C THR A 500 3.72 -4.24 -20.03
N LEU A 501 2.63 -4.90 -19.61
CA LEU A 501 2.54 -5.58 -18.30
C LEU A 501 3.42 -6.85 -18.23
N ILE A 502 3.82 -7.43 -19.36
CA ILE A 502 4.70 -8.61 -19.41
C ILE A 502 6.17 -8.21 -19.15
N GLU A 503 6.61 -7.03 -19.56
CA GLU A 503 7.97 -6.56 -19.26
C GLU A 503 8.18 -6.25 -17.76
N LEU A 504 7.12 -5.80 -17.08
CA LEU A 504 7.08 -5.66 -15.61
C LEU A 504 7.20 -7.02 -14.87
N ASN A 505 6.88 -8.15 -15.54
CA ASN A 505 7.00 -9.50 -14.97
C ASN A 505 8.41 -10.10 -15.03
N ASN A 506 9.39 -9.46 -15.69
CA ASN A 506 10.76 -9.99 -15.78
C ASN A 506 11.51 -10.03 -14.43
N TYR A 507 10.91 -9.53 -13.35
CA TYR A 507 11.39 -9.74 -11.97
C TYR A 507 11.05 -11.12 -11.40
N ASN A 508 10.15 -11.89 -12.04
CA ASN A 508 9.87 -13.29 -11.66
C ASN A 508 10.84 -14.23 -12.40
N LYS A 509 12.10 -14.27 -11.97
CA LYS A 509 12.97 -15.41 -12.29
C LYS A 509 12.52 -16.62 -11.47
N ALA A 510 12.42 -17.77 -12.14
CA ALA A 510 12.06 -19.10 -11.64
C ALA A 510 10.55 -19.36 -11.42
N GLY A 511 9.92 -19.96 -12.44
CA GLY A 511 9.15 -21.22 -12.37
C GLY A 511 7.99 -21.45 -11.38
N ASP A 512 7.91 -20.79 -10.22
CA ASP A 512 7.11 -21.30 -9.08
C ASP A 512 5.98 -20.38 -8.57
N TYR A 513 5.81 -19.16 -9.11
CA TYR A 513 4.77 -18.25 -8.62
C TYR A 513 3.62 -18.06 -9.63
N LYS A 514 2.43 -18.58 -9.29
CA LYS A 514 1.17 -18.26 -9.97
C LYS A 514 0.93 -16.73 -9.91
N SER A 515 0.49 -16.11 -11.02
CA SER A 515 0.18 -14.68 -11.07
C SER A 515 -0.83 -14.26 -10.00
N THR A 516 -0.62 -13.13 -9.34
CA THR A 516 -1.52 -12.67 -8.28
C THR A 516 -2.93 -12.39 -8.84
N PRO A 517 -4.00 -12.52 -8.06
CA PRO A 517 -5.36 -12.19 -8.49
C PRO A 517 -5.48 -10.77 -9.06
N TYR A 518 -4.72 -9.83 -8.51
CA TYR A 518 -4.62 -8.47 -9.03
C TYR A 518 -3.93 -8.42 -10.41
N GLN A 519 -2.82 -9.14 -10.59
CA GLN A 519 -2.18 -9.27 -11.91
C GLN A 519 -3.09 -9.98 -12.93
N GLN A 520 -3.82 -11.01 -12.51
CA GLN A 520 -4.83 -11.69 -13.34
C GLN A 520 -5.95 -10.71 -13.69
N PHE A 521 -6.42 -9.91 -12.72
CA PHE A 521 -7.42 -8.88 -12.93
C PHE A 521 -6.94 -7.88 -13.97
N GLN A 522 -5.75 -7.31 -13.82
CA GLN A 522 -5.19 -6.36 -14.80
C GLN A 522 -5.01 -6.98 -16.18
N LYS A 523 -4.54 -8.23 -16.29
CA LYS A 523 -4.41 -8.96 -17.58
C LYS A 523 -5.76 -9.22 -18.25
N THR A 524 -6.83 -9.39 -17.48
CA THR A 524 -8.17 -9.68 -18.00
C THR A 524 -9.03 -8.42 -18.18
N ASN A 525 -8.69 -7.31 -17.54
CA ASN A 525 -9.38 -6.02 -17.63
C ASN A 525 -9.23 -5.34 -19.00
N TRP A 526 -8.35 -5.84 -19.87
CA TRP A 526 -8.15 -5.39 -21.25
C TRP A 526 -9.30 -5.76 -22.19
N ALA A 527 -10.11 -6.73 -21.81
CA ALA A 527 -11.24 -7.20 -22.60
C ALA A 527 -12.48 -7.43 -21.72
N PRO A 528 -13.27 -6.40 -21.39
CA PRO A 528 -14.51 -6.63 -20.69
C PRO A 528 -15.70 -6.11 -21.52
N ALA A 529 -16.46 -7.05 -22.08
CA ALA A 529 -17.91 -6.95 -22.34
C ALA A 529 -18.48 -8.16 -23.10
N LYS A 530 -17.65 -9.09 -23.61
CA LYS A 530 -18.19 -10.29 -24.28
C LYS A 530 -18.55 -11.36 -23.27
N GLY A 531 -19.81 -11.81 -23.31
CA GLY A 531 -20.34 -12.85 -22.41
C GLY A 531 -20.85 -12.32 -21.08
N LEU A 532 -21.53 -13.18 -20.30
CA LEU A 532 -22.05 -12.87 -18.97
C LEU A 532 -20.91 -12.66 -17.97
N LYS A 533 -19.82 -13.41 -18.12
CA LYS A 533 -18.69 -13.37 -17.19
C LYS A 533 -18.04 -11.98 -17.12
N GLY A 534 -17.70 -11.39 -18.27
CA GLY A 534 -17.10 -10.06 -18.33
C GLY A 534 -18.03 -8.96 -17.83
N LYS A 535 -19.33 -9.04 -18.16
CA LYS A 535 -20.34 -8.05 -17.76
C LYS A 535 -20.57 -8.05 -16.25
N PHE A 536 -20.81 -9.21 -15.65
CA PHE A 536 -21.02 -9.31 -14.20
C PHE A 536 -19.75 -9.00 -13.42
N ALA A 537 -18.57 -9.31 -13.96
CA ALA A 537 -17.30 -8.86 -13.37
C ALA A 537 -17.20 -7.34 -13.35
N LEU A 538 -17.57 -6.63 -14.42
CA LEU A 538 -17.59 -5.15 -14.43
C LEU A 538 -18.62 -4.57 -13.46
N LEU A 539 -19.83 -5.13 -13.41
CA LEU A 539 -20.85 -4.70 -12.44
C LEU A 539 -20.39 -4.92 -11.00
N ARG A 540 -19.67 -6.03 -10.75
CA ARG A 540 -19.00 -6.23 -9.46
C ARG A 540 -17.95 -5.16 -9.20
N GLN A 541 -17.10 -4.85 -10.18
CA GLN A 541 -16.11 -3.77 -10.04
C GLN A 541 -16.79 -2.44 -9.66
N LEU A 542 -17.91 -2.08 -10.29
CA LEU A 542 -18.67 -0.88 -9.94
C LEU A 542 -19.17 -0.90 -8.49
N THR A 543 -19.68 -2.03 -7.99
CA THR A 543 -20.06 -2.14 -6.57
C THR A 543 -18.87 -1.96 -5.63
N CYS A 544 -17.70 -2.53 -5.97
CA CYS A 544 -16.48 -2.36 -5.18
C CYS A 544 -16.00 -0.91 -5.23
N LEU A 545 -16.02 -0.27 -6.41
CA LEU A 545 -15.65 1.14 -6.56
C LEU A 545 -16.54 2.02 -5.68
N GLY A 546 -17.86 1.84 -5.70
CA GLY A 546 -18.74 2.61 -4.83
C GLY A 546 -18.46 2.42 -3.33
N GLU A 547 -17.98 1.26 -2.89
CA GLU A 547 -17.51 1.05 -1.51
C GLU A 547 -16.25 1.88 -1.21
N LEU A 548 -15.32 1.97 -2.17
CA LEU A 548 -14.11 2.79 -2.02
C LEU A 548 -14.45 4.26 -1.80
N PHE A 549 -15.52 4.77 -2.41
CA PHE A 549 -15.96 6.16 -2.26
C PHE A 549 -16.85 6.39 -1.03
N THR A 550 -16.64 5.67 0.07
CA THR A 550 -17.39 5.86 1.33
C THR A 550 -16.54 6.56 2.41
N HIS A 551 -17.22 7.17 3.40
CA HIS A 551 -16.56 7.70 4.60
C HIS A 551 -15.76 6.65 5.38
N ARG A 552 -16.11 5.37 5.25
CA ARG A 552 -15.33 4.29 5.87
C ARG A 552 -13.90 4.24 5.31
N CYS A 553 -13.75 4.39 3.99
CA CYS A 553 -12.47 4.31 3.30
C CYS A 553 -11.68 5.64 3.34
N PHE A 554 -12.35 6.78 3.17
CA PHE A 554 -11.71 8.09 3.05
C PHE A 554 -11.84 8.99 4.29
N GLY A 555 -12.69 8.64 5.26
CA GLY A 555 -13.08 9.59 6.32
C GLY A 555 -13.87 10.77 5.74
N SER A 556 -13.71 11.95 6.33
CA SER A 556 -14.32 13.21 5.85
C SER A 556 -13.70 13.71 4.54
N SER A 557 -12.50 13.25 4.17
CA SER A 557 -11.82 13.68 2.93
C SER A 557 -12.59 13.31 1.66
N VAL A 558 -13.48 12.30 1.74
CA VAL A 558 -14.31 11.86 0.60
C VAL A 558 -15.16 13.00 0.04
N ASP A 559 -15.64 13.88 0.91
CA ASP A 559 -16.51 14.99 0.53
C ASP A 559 -15.74 16.08 -0.23
N SER A 560 -14.42 16.13 -0.04
CA SER A 560 -13.54 17.11 -0.67
C SER A 560 -13.07 16.71 -2.08
N LEU A 561 -13.41 15.50 -2.55
CA LEU A 561 -13.02 15.02 -3.87
C LEU A 561 -13.71 15.86 -4.96
N LEU A 562 -12.91 16.49 -5.82
CA LEU A 562 -13.40 17.45 -6.82
C LEU A 562 -13.64 16.83 -8.20
N PHE A 563 -13.15 15.62 -8.45
CA PHE A 563 -13.18 14.97 -9.78
C PHE A 563 -14.40 14.08 -10.02
N ILE A 564 -15.18 13.78 -8.97
CA ILE A 564 -16.48 13.09 -9.04
C ILE A 564 -17.25 13.33 -7.73
N SER A 565 -18.59 13.34 -7.79
CA SER A 565 -19.41 13.28 -6.58
C SER A 565 -19.42 11.84 -6.01
N PRO A 566 -18.99 11.61 -4.76
CA PRO A 566 -19.01 10.27 -4.14
C PRO A 566 -20.40 9.62 -4.15
N LEU A 567 -21.45 10.44 -4.05
CA LEU A 567 -22.85 9.99 -4.03
C LEU A 567 -23.26 9.24 -5.30
N VAL A 568 -22.64 9.55 -6.45
CA VAL A 568 -22.93 8.88 -7.72
C VAL A 568 -22.56 7.39 -7.64
N LEU A 569 -21.33 7.09 -7.21
CA LEU A 569 -20.85 5.71 -7.11
C LEU A 569 -21.46 4.97 -5.92
N GLN A 570 -21.72 5.66 -4.80
CA GLN A 570 -22.42 5.07 -3.66
C GLN A 570 -23.85 4.65 -4.02
N SER A 571 -24.59 5.48 -4.77
CA SER A 571 -25.96 5.16 -5.20
C SER A 571 -25.98 3.95 -6.14
N ILE A 572 -25.03 3.89 -7.09
CA ILE A 572 -24.86 2.74 -7.99
C ILE A 572 -24.54 1.47 -7.18
N ARG A 573 -23.59 1.54 -6.23
CA ARG A 573 -23.27 0.43 -5.34
C ARG A 573 -24.52 -0.05 -4.61
N ASN A 574 -25.25 0.84 -3.96
CA ASN A 574 -26.43 0.47 -3.18
C ASN A 574 -27.50 -0.18 -4.07
N GLY A 575 -27.77 0.40 -5.25
CA GLY A 575 -28.75 -0.16 -6.18
C GLY A 575 -28.36 -1.54 -6.75
N LEU A 576 -27.07 -1.77 -6.99
CA LEU A 576 -26.58 -3.07 -7.48
C LEU A 576 -26.44 -4.12 -6.37
N ALA A 577 -26.11 -3.72 -5.14
CA ALA A 577 -25.88 -4.64 -4.01
C ALA A 577 -27.16 -4.99 -3.24
N HIS A 578 -28.09 -4.04 -3.13
CA HIS A 578 -29.34 -4.13 -2.36
C HIS A 578 -30.56 -4.13 -3.29
N ILE A 579 -30.58 -5.07 -4.24
CA ILE A 579 -31.65 -5.18 -5.24
C ILE A 579 -33.03 -5.42 -4.60
N GLU A 580 -33.06 -5.97 -3.38
CA GLU A 580 -34.26 -6.18 -2.57
C GLU A 580 -34.90 -4.87 -2.07
N GLU A 581 -34.14 -3.78 -2.01
CA GLU A 581 -34.63 -2.49 -1.53
C GLU A 581 -35.22 -1.62 -2.64
N LEU A 582 -35.03 -2.03 -3.91
CA LEU A 582 -35.55 -1.30 -5.07
C LEU A 582 -37.06 -1.47 -5.26
N HIS A 583 -37.66 -0.52 -5.98
CA HIS A 583 -39.04 -0.62 -6.47
C HIS A 583 -39.21 -1.70 -7.53
N SER A 584 -38.19 -1.82 -8.40
CA SER A 584 -38.22 -2.70 -9.56
C SER A 584 -36.82 -3.19 -9.90
N ALA A 585 -36.71 -4.44 -10.33
CA ALA A 585 -35.45 -4.97 -10.87
C ALA A 585 -35.14 -4.45 -12.29
N LYS A 586 -36.03 -3.64 -12.89
CA LYS A 586 -35.96 -3.24 -14.30
C LYS A 586 -34.64 -2.53 -14.66
N THR A 587 -34.15 -1.61 -13.83
CA THR A 587 -32.88 -0.91 -14.09
C THR A 587 -31.71 -1.89 -14.13
N VAL A 588 -31.63 -2.80 -13.15
CA VAL A 588 -30.58 -3.83 -13.11
C VAL A 588 -30.67 -4.76 -14.32
N ILE A 589 -31.86 -5.27 -14.63
CA ILE A 589 -32.09 -6.18 -15.76
C ILE A 589 -31.76 -5.52 -17.10
N ASN A 590 -32.15 -4.26 -17.28
CA ASN A 590 -31.85 -3.50 -18.49
C ASN A 590 -30.35 -3.25 -18.64
N LEU A 591 -29.66 -2.95 -17.54
CA LEU A 591 -28.21 -2.75 -17.54
C LEU A 591 -27.47 -4.04 -17.94
N GLU A 592 -27.86 -5.19 -17.38
CA GLU A 592 -27.25 -6.50 -17.67
C GLU A 592 -27.41 -6.94 -19.13
N ARG A 593 -28.46 -6.46 -19.80
CA ARG A 593 -28.79 -6.78 -21.20
C ARG A 593 -28.27 -5.74 -22.20
N ASN A 594 -27.79 -4.60 -21.75
CA ASN A 594 -27.40 -3.49 -22.63
C ASN A 594 -25.88 -3.36 -22.73
N ASP A 595 -25.30 -4.11 -23.67
CA ASP A 595 -23.85 -4.13 -23.91
C ASP A 595 -23.32 -2.73 -24.25
N ALA A 596 -24.06 -1.93 -25.02
CA ALA A 596 -23.66 -0.56 -25.36
C ALA A 596 -23.59 0.38 -24.13
N ARG A 597 -24.48 0.20 -23.14
CA ARG A 597 -24.42 0.95 -21.88
C ARG A 597 -23.24 0.51 -21.02
N ILE A 598 -22.93 -0.79 -21.02
CA ILE A 598 -21.75 -1.36 -20.35
C ILE A 598 -20.45 -0.80 -20.95
N ASP A 599 -20.33 -0.75 -22.27
CA ASP A 599 -19.15 -0.20 -22.96
C ASP A 599 -18.95 1.30 -22.64
N LYS A 600 -20.04 2.07 -22.58
CA LYS A 600 -19.99 3.48 -22.18
C LYS A 600 -19.54 3.66 -20.73
N LEU A 601 -20.04 2.84 -19.81
CA LEU A 601 -19.59 2.85 -18.41
C LEU A 601 -18.10 2.53 -18.29
N LEU A 602 -17.63 1.52 -19.04
CA LEU A 602 -16.21 1.18 -19.09
C LEU A 602 -15.36 2.37 -19.56
N PHE A 603 -15.79 3.04 -20.62
CA PHE A 603 -15.11 4.23 -21.15
C PHE A 603 -15.08 5.37 -20.12
N GLU A 604 -16.20 5.67 -19.46
CA GLU A 604 -16.26 6.70 -18.41
C GLU A 604 -15.36 6.38 -17.22
N LEU A 605 -15.24 5.12 -16.82
CA LEU A 605 -14.31 4.69 -15.76
C LEU A 605 -12.84 4.88 -16.16
N VAL A 606 -12.47 4.67 -17.43
CA VAL A 606 -11.13 4.99 -17.95
C VAL A 606 -10.85 6.49 -17.82
N GLN A 607 -11.81 7.34 -18.16
CA GLN A 607 -11.67 8.79 -18.03
C GLN A 607 -11.56 9.21 -16.56
N LEU A 608 -12.38 8.62 -15.69
CA LEU A 608 -12.33 8.85 -14.25
C LEU A 608 -10.95 8.48 -13.67
N ARG A 609 -10.37 7.36 -14.10
CA ARG A 609 -9.00 6.96 -13.71
C ARG A 609 -7.98 8.04 -14.06
N ALA A 610 -8.04 8.62 -15.26
CA ALA A 610 -7.14 9.70 -15.65
C ALA A 610 -7.31 10.94 -14.76
N LYS A 611 -8.54 11.27 -14.33
CA LYS A 611 -8.78 12.37 -13.39
C LYS A 611 -8.24 12.09 -11.99
N VAL A 612 -8.36 10.86 -11.49
CA VAL A 612 -7.78 10.46 -10.21
C VAL A 612 -6.25 10.56 -10.25
N ILE A 613 -5.61 10.12 -11.33
CA ILE A 613 -4.15 10.26 -11.51
C ILE A 613 -3.75 11.75 -11.48
N ASN A 614 -4.49 12.62 -12.16
CA ASN A 614 -4.23 14.06 -12.13
C ASN A 614 -4.45 14.67 -10.74
N PHE A 615 -5.43 14.18 -9.97
CA PHE A 615 -5.63 14.58 -8.59
C PHE A 615 -4.44 14.19 -7.72
N ILE A 616 -3.92 12.96 -7.86
CA ILE A 616 -2.70 12.49 -7.20
C ILE A 616 -1.52 13.40 -7.55
N ILE A 617 -1.27 13.66 -8.84
CA ILE A 617 -0.18 14.55 -9.29
C ILE A 617 -0.30 15.93 -8.62
N THR A 618 -1.48 16.55 -8.70
CA THR A 618 -1.72 17.89 -8.17
C THR A 618 -1.47 17.95 -6.67
N ARG A 619 -1.86 16.89 -5.95
CA ARG A 619 -1.62 16.76 -4.52
C ARG A 619 -0.13 16.60 -4.21
N GLN A 620 0.56 15.68 -4.89
CA GLN A 620 1.95 15.35 -4.60
C GLN A 620 2.90 16.51 -4.89
N LYS A 621 2.56 17.40 -5.84
CA LYS A 621 3.30 18.65 -6.07
C LYS A 621 3.34 19.59 -4.85
N GLN A 622 2.50 19.37 -3.84
CA GLN A 622 2.50 20.15 -2.60
C GLN A 622 3.51 19.63 -1.56
N TYR A 623 4.12 18.47 -1.78
CA TYR A 623 5.07 17.84 -0.88
C TYR A 623 6.50 17.89 -1.46
N PRO A 624 7.55 17.84 -0.61
CA PRO A 624 8.92 17.71 -1.08
C PRO A 624 9.13 16.37 -1.80
N LEU A 625 10.20 16.27 -2.59
CA LEU A 625 10.61 15.01 -3.23
C LEU A 625 10.80 13.92 -2.16
N TRP A 626 10.20 12.75 -2.42
CA TRP A 626 10.38 11.59 -1.56
C TRP A 626 11.87 11.16 -1.55
N PRO A 627 12.50 11.01 -0.38
CA PRO A 627 13.94 10.73 -0.29
C PRO A 627 14.26 9.26 -0.59
N GLN A 628 15.54 8.97 -0.83
CA GLN A 628 16.01 7.60 -0.94
C GLN A 628 16.12 6.95 0.45
N THR A 629 15.21 6.02 0.74
CA THR A 629 15.12 5.34 2.05
C THR A 629 15.93 4.03 2.12
N ASN A 630 16.71 3.70 1.08
CA ASN A 630 17.51 2.48 1.00
C ASN A 630 18.84 2.57 1.78
N GLN A 631 18.98 3.58 2.64
CA GLN A 631 20.17 3.87 3.43
C GLN A 631 19.87 3.72 4.93
N GLU A 632 20.88 3.95 5.77
CA GLU A 632 20.74 3.94 7.24
C GLU A 632 19.71 4.98 7.72
N PHE A 633 18.98 4.65 8.80
CA PHE A 633 17.89 5.48 9.36
C PHE A 633 18.28 6.95 9.50
N GLN A 634 19.45 7.23 10.09
CA GLN A 634 19.93 8.59 10.36
C GLN A 634 20.14 9.43 9.09
N ARG A 635 20.38 8.80 7.93
CA ARG A 635 20.63 9.51 6.67
C ARG A 635 19.34 10.02 6.02
N TRP A 636 18.26 9.24 6.07
CA TRP A 636 16.99 9.61 5.42
C TRP A 636 15.94 10.16 6.39
N GLN A 637 16.11 9.98 7.71
CA GLN A 637 15.17 10.48 8.72
C GLN A 637 14.84 11.96 8.55
N PRO A 638 15.79 12.89 8.36
CA PRO A 638 15.49 14.33 8.25
C PRO A 638 14.56 14.65 7.07
N ASP A 639 14.79 14.00 5.93
CA ASP A 639 14.01 14.23 4.72
C ASP A 639 12.58 13.69 4.83
N VAL A 640 12.42 12.47 5.38
CA VAL A 640 11.09 11.90 5.65
C VAL A 640 10.36 12.72 6.73
N THR A 641 11.09 13.28 7.70
CA THR A 641 10.53 14.23 8.68
C THR A 641 10.02 15.49 8.02
N SER A 642 10.75 16.06 7.07
CA SER A 642 10.32 17.22 6.29
C SER A 642 9.04 16.92 5.49
N TYR A 643 8.98 15.74 4.84
CA TYR A 643 7.77 15.28 4.13
C TYR A 643 6.59 15.17 5.10
N TRP A 644 6.77 14.51 6.25
CA TRP A 644 5.70 14.37 7.26
C TRP A 644 5.21 15.71 7.79
N GLN A 645 6.09 16.69 8.01
CA GLN A 645 5.69 18.01 8.48
C GLN A 645 4.73 18.71 7.50
N GLN A 646 4.97 18.59 6.19
CA GLN A 646 4.07 19.15 5.17
C GLN A 646 2.74 18.40 5.09
N VAL A 647 2.77 17.07 5.21
CA VAL A 647 1.55 16.25 5.32
C VAL A 647 0.74 16.67 6.54
N SER A 648 1.39 16.73 7.70
CA SER A 648 0.76 17.09 8.97
C SER A 648 0.15 18.49 8.91
N LYS A 649 0.90 19.47 8.38
CA LYS A 649 0.41 20.85 8.19
C LYS A 649 -0.88 20.89 7.37
N ARG A 650 -0.93 20.19 6.22
CA ARG A 650 -2.12 20.15 5.36
C ARG A 650 -3.37 19.66 6.12
N TYR A 651 -3.25 18.55 6.86
CA TYR A 651 -4.41 17.99 7.57
C TYR A 651 -4.81 18.81 8.81
N HIS A 652 -3.88 19.53 9.43
CA HIS A 652 -4.22 20.51 10.46
C HIS A 652 -4.96 21.72 9.87
N GLU A 653 -4.52 22.25 8.73
CA GLU A 653 -5.17 23.38 8.03
C GLU A 653 -6.58 23.02 7.50
N GLU A 654 -6.84 21.74 7.21
CA GLU A 654 -8.17 21.27 6.80
C GLU A 654 -9.18 21.19 7.96
N HIS A 655 -8.78 21.44 9.21
CA HIS A 655 -9.59 21.20 10.42
C HIS A 655 -9.61 22.34 11.45
N ASP A 656 -9.81 23.59 11.03
CA ASP A 656 -10.28 24.64 11.95
C ASP A 656 -11.79 24.45 12.24
N LEU A 657 -12.15 23.31 12.83
CA LEU A 657 -13.41 23.18 13.55
C LEU A 657 -13.30 24.07 14.77
N PHE A 658 -14.16 25.07 14.88
CA PHE A 658 -14.17 25.98 16.01
C PHE A 658 -14.23 25.21 17.33
N ASN A 659 -13.11 25.18 18.06
CA ASN A 659 -13.00 24.45 19.32
C ASN A 659 -13.38 25.39 20.48
N GLU A 660 -14.60 25.21 21.00
CA GLU A 660 -15.10 26.01 22.13
C GLU A 660 -14.25 25.87 23.39
N GLN A 661 -13.50 24.76 23.52
CA GLN A 661 -12.75 24.46 24.73
C GLN A 661 -11.37 25.12 24.76
N THR A 662 -10.81 25.49 23.60
CA THR A 662 -9.46 26.04 23.46
C THR A 662 -9.41 27.43 22.82
N TYR A 663 -10.56 27.99 22.41
CA TYR A 663 -10.61 29.29 21.75
C TYR A 663 -9.98 30.42 22.58
N ALA A 664 -8.97 31.07 22.00
CA ALA A 664 -8.32 32.27 22.51
C ALA A 664 -8.42 33.35 21.42
N PRO A 665 -9.01 34.53 21.70
CA PRO A 665 -9.32 35.51 20.67
C PRO A 665 -8.11 36.29 20.14
N GLY A 666 -6.92 36.16 20.74
CA GLY A 666 -5.69 36.82 20.30
C GLY A 666 -5.71 38.34 20.43
N GLN A 667 -6.71 38.89 21.13
CA GLN A 667 -6.89 40.33 21.34
C GLN A 667 -7.28 40.63 22.79
N PRO A 668 -6.86 41.78 23.36
CA PRO A 668 -7.13 42.10 24.76
C PRO A 668 -8.62 42.16 25.10
N LEU A 669 -9.03 41.49 26.17
CA LEU A 669 -10.40 41.49 26.69
C LEU A 669 -10.72 42.74 27.52
N LEU A 670 -9.69 43.41 28.04
CA LEU A 670 -9.78 44.68 28.78
C LEU A 670 -8.74 45.67 28.22
N ALA A 671 -8.88 46.96 28.55
CA ALA A 671 -7.85 47.95 28.21
C ALA A 671 -6.60 47.74 29.09
N GLU A 672 -5.42 48.07 28.56
CA GLU A 672 -4.14 47.82 29.24
C GLU A 672 -4.09 48.40 30.67
N LYS A 673 -4.60 49.62 30.84
CA LYS A 673 -4.72 50.28 32.14
C LYS A 673 -5.55 49.48 33.16
N ASP A 674 -6.59 48.79 32.69
CA ASP A 674 -7.52 48.02 33.53
C ASP A 674 -6.93 46.65 33.86
N ILE A 675 -6.20 46.04 32.91
CA ILE A 675 -5.41 44.82 33.13
C ILE A 675 -4.36 45.06 34.22
N LEU A 676 -3.57 46.13 34.09
CA LEU A 676 -2.55 46.49 35.07
C LEU A 676 -3.17 46.78 36.46
N TRP A 677 -4.31 47.46 36.49
CA TRP A 677 -5.04 47.68 37.74
C TRP A 677 -5.49 46.35 38.37
N VAL A 678 -6.14 45.46 37.61
CA VAL A 678 -6.59 44.14 38.10
C VAL A 678 -5.40 43.30 38.62
N LEU A 679 -4.27 43.27 37.90
CA LEU A 679 -3.07 42.52 38.29
C LEU A 679 -2.41 43.08 39.57
N SER A 680 -2.55 44.37 39.84
CA SER A 680 -1.99 45.01 41.05
C SER A 680 -2.62 44.51 42.36
N LEU A 681 -3.87 44.02 42.30
CA LEU A 681 -4.62 43.49 43.43
C LEU A 681 -4.14 42.10 43.89
N PHE A 682 -3.44 41.35 43.03
CA PHE A 682 -3.03 39.98 43.30
C PHE A 682 -1.68 39.88 44.02
N LYS A 683 -1.55 38.88 44.89
CA LYS A 683 -0.31 38.45 45.55
C LYS A 683 0.67 37.88 44.50
N ASP A 684 1.95 37.94 44.81
CA ASP A 684 3.07 37.47 43.98
C ASP A 684 4.22 36.91 44.83
N THR A 685 3.89 36.34 45.99
CA THR A 685 4.89 35.88 46.98
C THR A 685 5.27 34.42 46.83
N THR A 686 4.38 33.58 46.32
CA THR A 686 4.60 32.14 46.11
C THR A 686 4.62 31.78 44.62
N ALA A 687 5.27 30.67 44.28
CA ALA A 687 5.34 30.20 42.89
C ALA A 687 3.95 29.95 42.26
N ASP A 688 2.98 29.48 43.07
CA ASP A 688 1.59 29.26 42.65
C ASP A 688 0.86 30.59 42.35
N GLU A 689 1.02 31.61 43.20
CA GLU A 689 0.47 32.96 42.99
C GLU A 689 1.03 33.63 41.72
N ILE A 690 2.34 33.50 41.49
CA ILE A 690 3.00 34.04 40.28
C ILE A 690 2.48 33.35 39.03
N ALA A 691 2.35 32.01 39.07
CA ALA A 691 1.82 31.23 37.95
C ALA A 691 0.37 31.59 37.64
N PHE A 692 -0.46 31.73 38.69
CA PHE A 692 -1.85 32.16 38.57
C PHE A 692 -1.96 33.56 37.94
N LYS A 693 -1.23 34.55 38.48
CA LYS A 693 -1.22 35.94 37.99
C LYS A 693 -0.80 36.02 36.52
N ARG A 694 0.22 35.24 36.12
CA ARG A 694 0.69 35.15 34.73
C ARG A 694 -0.35 34.53 33.79
N ASN A 695 -1.00 33.45 34.19
CA ASN A 695 -2.04 32.82 33.37
C ASN A 695 -3.28 33.72 33.26
N PHE A 696 -3.66 34.37 34.36
CA PHE A 696 -4.77 35.31 34.38
C PHE A 696 -4.50 36.55 33.52
N GLU A 697 -3.27 37.07 33.51
CA GLU A 697 -2.86 38.11 32.57
C GLU A 697 -3.06 37.66 31.12
N LYS A 698 -2.60 36.45 30.78
CA LYS A 698 -2.79 35.89 29.44
C LYS A 698 -4.26 35.73 29.06
N GLU A 699 -5.11 35.33 30.01
CA GLU A 699 -6.58 35.28 29.80
C GLU A 699 -7.14 36.67 29.50
N LEU A 700 -6.78 37.70 30.28
CA LEU A 700 -7.23 39.07 30.08
C LEU A 700 -6.70 39.69 28.78
N ARG A 701 -5.52 39.25 28.32
CA ARG A 701 -4.96 39.63 27.01
C ARG A 701 -5.55 38.84 25.83
N GLY A 702 -6.38 37.83 26.10
CA GLY A 702 -6.97 36.97 25.08
C GLY A 702 -6.01 35.96 24.47
N GLU A 703 -4.84 35.73 25.08
CA GLU A 703 -3.86 34.70 24.71
C GLU A 703 -4.28 33.31 25.20
N LEU A 704 -5.14 33.25 26.23
CA LEU A 704 -5.73 32.04 26.76
C LEU A 704 -7.25 32.18 26.87
N ARG A 705 -7.94 31.03 26.84
CA ARG A 705 -9.38 30.95 27.13
C ARG A 705 -9.65 31.40 28.57
N PRO A 706 -10.62 32.32 28.81
CA PRO A 706 -11.05 32.66 30.15
C PRO A 706 -11.58 31.44 30.90
N SER A 707 -11.06 31.21 32.09
CA SER A 707 -11.36 30.00 32.86
C SER A 707 -12.74 30.03 33.55
N TYR A 708 -13.44 31.17 33.62
CA TYR A 708 -14.71 31.32 34.36
C TYR A 708 -15.70 32.32 33.72
N LYS A 709 -17.00 32.08 33.93
CA LYS A 709 -18.15 32.84 33.38
C LYS A 709 -18.54 34.07 34.21
N GLU A 710 -18.52 33.89 35.52
CA GLU A 710 -18.91 34.88 36.53
C GLU A 710 -18.04 34.67 37.77
N LEU A 711 -17.87 35.74 38.55
CA LEU A 711 -17.08 35.70 39.79
C LEU A 711 -17.90 34.98 40.87
N ASN A 712 -17.78 33.65 40.96
CA ASN A 712 -18.11 32.96 42.21
C ASN A 712 -17.04 33.38 43.22
N ASN A 713 -17.40 34.35 44.06
CA ASN A 713 -16.53 35.24 44.84
C ASN A 713 -15.31 34.61 45.54
N ASN A 714 -15.20 33.30 45.74
CA ASN A 714 -14.19 32.72 46.63
C ASN A 714 -12.88 32.27 45.96
N VAL A 715 -12.84 32.00 44.66
CA VAL A 715 -11.65 31.39 44.02
C VAL A 715 -10.53 32.43 43.81
N TYR A 716 -10.85 33.56 43.19
CA TYR A 716 -9.89 34.64 42.94
C TYR A 716 -9.46 35.38 44.20
N LEU A 717 -10.38 35.52 45.17
CA LEU A 717 -10.10 36.21 46.42
C LEU A 717 -9.03 35.51 47.27
N ARG A 718 -8.73 34.22 47.02
CA ARG A 718 -7.59 33.55 47.64
C ARG A 718 -6.27 34.22 47.26
N TYR A 719 -6.16 34.68 46.01
CA TYR A 719 -4.96 35.25 45.42
C TYR A 719 -4.90 36.79 45.55
N VAL A 720 -5.96 37.46 46.00
CA VAL A 720 -5.98 38.92 46.23
C VAL A 720 -5.28 39.27 47.54
N LYS A 721 -4.49 40.35 47.58
CA LYS A 721 -3.81 40.88 48.79
C LYS A 721 -4.84 41.18 49.89
N ASP A 722 -4.54 40.83 51.14
CA ASP A 722 -5.53 40.92 52.22
C ASP A 722 -5.99 42.37 52.50
N GLU A 723 -5.11 43.36 52.32
CA GLU A 723 -5.40 44.80 52.42
C GLU A 723 -6.36 45.29 51.31
N GLU A 724 -6.37 44.62 50.15
CA GLU A 724 -7.15 44.98 48.97
C GLU A 724 -8.54 44.31 48.94
N LYS A 725 -8.86 43.44 49.91
CA LYS A 725 -10.13 42.69 49.98
C LYS A 725 -11.33 43.51 50.46
N ASN A 726 -11.33 44.83 50.27
CA ASN A 726 -12.43 45.71 50.64
C ASN A 726 -13.66 45.53 49.72
N LYS A 727 -14.83 45.99 50.17
CA LYS A 727 -16.11 45.80 49.45
C LYS A 727 -16.11 46.43 48.04
N SER A 728 -15.43 47.55 47.87
CA SER A 728 -15.34 48.28 46.61
C SER A 728 -14.50 47.54 45.57
N ASN A 729 -13.29 47.11 45.93
CA ASN A 729 -12.39 46.38 45.04
C ASN A 729 -12.94 45.02 44.62
N ARG A 730 -13.65 44.31 45.53
CA ARG A 730 -14.36 43.07 45.16
C ARG A 730 -15.42 43.30 44.09
N LYS A 731 -16.18 44.40 44.21
CA LYS A 731 -17.19 44.77 43.23
C LYS A 731 -16.54 45.11 41.88
N TYR A 732 -15.52 45.97 41.87
CA TYR A 732 -14.81 46.35 40.65
C TYR A 732 -14.13 45.16 39.96
N LEU A 733 -13.47 44.27 40.72
CA LEU A 733 -12.90 43.04 40.18
C LEU A 733 -13.99 42.14 39.55
N GLY A 734 -15.16 42.03 40.20
CA GLY A 734 -16.37 41.42 39.66
C GLY A 734 -16.79 42.00 38.32
N ASP A 735 -16.86 43.32 38.25
CA ASP A 735 -17.29 44.05 37.07
C ASP A 735 -16.29 43.88 35.91
N TYR A 736 -14.98 43.95 36.17
CA TYR A 736 -13.94 43.74 35.14
C TYR A 736 -13.88 42.30 34.63
N ILE A 737 -13.98 41.30 35.49
CA ILE A 737 -14.03 39.89 35.06
C ILE A 737 -15.28 39.63 34.22
N THR A 738 -16.42 40.18 34.64
CA THR A 738 -17.68 40.07 33.88
C THR A 738 -17.57 40.78 32.54
N ALA A 739 -16.94 41.96 32.48
CA ALA A 739 -16.72 42.70 31.24
C ALA A 739 -15.78 41.95 30.28
N ALA A 740 -14.66 41.43 30.79
CA ALA A 740 -13.72 40.60 30.03
C ALA A 740 -14.41 39.36 29.46
N TYR A 741 -15.20 38.66 30.28
CA TYR A 741 -15.94 37.47 29.86
C TYR A 741 -17.02 37.80 28.82
N LYS A 742 -17.78 38.89 28.98
CA LYS A 742 -18.76 39.34 27.98
C LYS A 742 -18.10 39.63 26.64
N LYS A 743 -16.96 40.33 26.64
CA LYS A 743 -16.20 40.59 25.41
C LYS A 743 -15.70 39.29 24.77
N TYR A 744 -15.15 38.38 25.57
CA TYR A 744 -14.79 37.04 25.11
C TYR A 744 -15.97 36.29 24.50
N ASP A 745 -17.14 36.30 25.14
CA ASP A 745 -18.33 35.58 24.66
C ASP A 745 -18.85 36.13 23.33
N VAL A 746 -18.78 37.45 23.11
CA VAL A 746 -19.07 38.08 21.82
C VAL A 746 -18.08 37.60 20.76
N LEU A 747 -16.78 37.76 20.99
CA LEU A 747 -15.73 37.35 20.06
C LEU A 747 -15.76 35.84 19.76
N ARG A 748 -16.17 35.04 20.74
CA ARG A 748 -16.36 33.59 20.61
C ARG A 748 -17.54 33.27 19.69
N ARG A 749 -18.66 33.95 19.84
CA ARG A 749 -19.83 33.75 18.97
C ARG A 749 -19.57 34.24 17.55
N GLU A 750 -18.97 35.41 17.40
CA GLU A 750 -18.57 35.96 16.10
C GLU A 750 -17.65 34.99 15.35
N ARG A 751 -16.57 34.53 15.98
CA ARG A 751 -15.67 33.56 15.34
C ARG A 751 -16.37 32.23 15.01
N LYS A 752 -17.26 31.74 15.88
CA LYS A 752 -18.05 30.55 15.60
C LYS A 752 -18.94 30.73 14.37
N GLU A 753 -19.61 31.87 14.25
CA GLU A 753 -20.46 32.21 13.10
C GLU A 753 -19.63 32.36 11.81
N GLU A 754 -18.46 33.01 11.89
CA GLU A 754 -17.51 33.11 10.78
C GLU A 754 -17.06 31.73 10.29
N VAL A 755 -16.59 30.86 11.18
CA VAL A 755 -16.14 29.50 10.83
C VAL A 755 -17.27 28.69 10.19
N VAL A 756 -18.51 28.80 10.70
CA VAL A 756 -19.68 28.14 10.10
C VAL A 756 -19.97 28.71 8.71
N LYS A 757 -19.82 30.02 8.50
CA LYS A 757 -20.00 30.66 7.20
C LYS A 757 -18.91 30.24 6.20
N GLU A 758 -17.64 30.29 6.60
CA GLU A 758 -16.49 29.84 5.82
C GLU A 758 -16.66 28.36 5.40
N SER A 759 -17.08 27.51 6.34
CA SER A 759 -17.37 26.09 6.05
C SER A 759 -18.49 25.91 5.03
N ARG A 760 -19.61 26.64 5.17
CA ARG A 760 -20.73 26.61 4.21
C ARG A 760 -20.32 27.08 2.81
N GLU A 761 -19.54 28.17 2.72
CA GLU A 761 -19.04 28.70 1.44
C GLU A 761 -18.10 27.69 0.76
N ARG A 762 -17.23 27.04 1.55
CA ARG A 762 -16.35 25.96 1.08
C ARG A 762 -17.16 24.76 0.57
N GLU A 763 -18.13 24.27 1.34
CA GLU A 763 -19.01 23.17 0.93
C GLU A 763 -19.77 23.50 -0.36
N GLN A 764 -20.28 24.72 -0.50
CA GLN A 764 -20.96 25.15 -1.73
C GLN A 764 -20.01 25.19 -2.93
N SER A 765 -18.78 25.66 -2.75
CA SER A 765 -17.77 25.64 -3.81
C SER A 765 -17.41 24.22 -4.24
N ILE A 766 -17.21 23.31 -3.27
CA ILE A 766 -16.92 21.90 -3.53
C ILE A 766 -18.09 21.25 -4.29
N ARG A 767 -19.34 21.46 -3.84
CA ARG A 767 -20.53 20.94 -4.51
C ARG A 767 -20.67 21.44 -5.95
N LYS A 768 -20.38 22.72 -6.21
CA LYS A 768 -20.37 23.27 -7.57
C LYS A 768 -19.33 22.57 -8.45
N CYS A 769 -18.11 22.38 -7.95
CA CYS A 769 -17.08 21.64 -8.67
C CYS A 769 -17.50 20.18 -8.94
N GLN A 770 -18.07 19.50 -7.95
CA GLN A 770 -18.58 18.13 -8.10
C GLN A 770 -19.71 18.05 -9.13
N GLN A 771 -20.66 18.98 -9.11
CA GLN A 771 -21.73 19.06 -10.13
C GLN A 771 -21.17 19.24 -11.54
N MET A 772 -20.16 20.10 -11.70
CA MET A 772 -19.48 20.26 -12.99
C MET A 772 -18.72 19.01 -13.42
N ALA A 773 -18.13 18.28 -12.47
CA ALA A 773 -17.41 17.03 -12.74
C ALA A 773 -18.36 15.91 -13.17
N VAL A 774 -19.55 15.84 -12.58
CA VAL A 774 -20.59 14.86 -12.91
C VAL A 774 -21.02 14.95 -14.38
N LEU A 775 -21.04 16.16 -14.97
CA LEU A 775 -21.35 16.36 -16.40
C LEU A 775 -20.34 15.67 -17.35
N GLN A 776 -19.16 15.28 -16.86
CA GLN A 776 -18.16 14.54 -17.63
C GLN A 776 -18.47 13.03 -17.71
N TYR A 777 -19.42 12.54 -16.90
CA TYR A 777 -19.78 11.11 -16.79
C TYR A 777 -21.30 10.90 -16.88
N PRO A 778 -21.91 11.20 -18.03
CA PRO A 778 -23.37 11.17 -18.18
C PRO A 778 -23.97 9.80 -17.90
N THR A 779 -23.32 8.71 -18.28
CA THR A 779 -23.85 7.35 -18.10
C THR A 779 -23.84 6.93 -16.63
N LEU A 780 -22.75 7.24 -15.91
CA LEU A 780 -22.67 7.04 -14.45
C LEU A 780 -23.73 7.89 -13.72
N HIS A 781 -23.90 9.14 -14.13
CA HIS A 781 -24.88 10.04 -13.54
C HIS A 781 -26.32 9.55 -13.74
N GLU A 782 -26.71 9.25 -14.98
CA GLU A 782 -28.05 8.71 -15.30
C GLU A 782 -28.34 7.44 -14.50
N LEU A 783 -27.37 6.53 -14.41
CA LEU A 783 -27.55 5.29 -13.65
C LEU A 783 -27.71 5.57 -12.15
N SER A 784 -26.95 6.53 -11.61
CA SER A 784 -27.12 6.97 -10.22
C SER A 784 -28.51 7.53 -9.99
N GLU A 785 -29.02 8.43 -10.83
CA GLU A 785 -30.36 9.01 -10.69
C GLU A 785 -31.46 7.96 -10.75
N GLU A 786 -31.35 6.98 -11.66
CA GLU A 786 -32.27 5.85 -11.75
C GLU A 786 -32.34 5.05 -10.44
N PHE A 787 -31.19 4.80 -9.80
CA PHE A 787 -31.13 4.08 -8.53
C PHE A 787 -31.57 4.93 -7.35
N THR A 788 -31.17 6.20 -7.28
CA THR A 788 -31.58 7.12 -6.21
C THR A 788 -33.10 7.30 -6.20
N ALA A 789 -33.72 7.47 -7.38
CA ALA A 789 -35.18 7.53 -7.51
C ALA A 789 -35.86 6.26 -6.96
N GLN A 790 -35.23 5.09 -7.13
CA GLN A 790 -35.76 3.82 -6.65
C GLN A 790 -35.41 3.49 -5.19
N LEU A 791 -34.47 4.17 -4.55
CA LEU A 791 -34.13 3.91 -3.15
C LEU A 791 -34.85 4.86 -2.19
N ASN A 792 -35.16 6.09 -2.65
CA ASN A 792 -35.75 7.14 -1.82
C ASN A 792 -37.26 7.00 -1.58
N ASP A 793 -37.97 6.22 -2.39
CA ASP A 793 -39.41 6.02 -2.24
C ASP A 793 -39.68 4.81 -1.31
N HIS A 794 -39.84 5.09 -0.02
CA HIS A 794 -40.04 4.06 1.01
C HIS A 794 -41.44 3.42 0.96
N LEU A 795 -42.36 3.96 0.16
CA LEU A 795 -43.76 3.52 0.11
C LEU A 795 -44.00 2.38 -0.90
N HIS A 796 -43.10 2.19 -1.86
CA HIS A 796 -43.34 1.32 -3.02
C HIS A 796 -42.25 0.25 -3.25
N LYS A 797 -41.79 -0.41 -2.17
CA LYS A 797 -40.85 -1.55 -2.26
C LYS A 797 -41.39 -2.70 -3.13
N MET A 798 -40.48 -3.43 -3.77
CA MET A 798 -40.81 -4.57 -4.64
C MET A 798 -41.72 -5.59 -3.93
N SER A 799 -42.79 -6.02 -4.60
CA SER A 799 -43.71 -6.99 -4.02
C SER A 799 -43.05 -8.38 -3.86
N PRO A 800 -43.52 -9.21 -2.92
CA PRO A 800 -43.11 -10.61 -2.76
C PRO A 800 -42.93 -11.40 -4.06
N ASN A 801 -43.91 -11.31 -4.95
CA ASN A 801 -43.94 -12.03 -6.22
C ASN A 801 -42.83 -11.55 -7.17
N HIS A 802 -42.59 -10.23 -7.22
CA HIS A 802 -41.51 -9.66 -8.02
C HIS A 802 -40.12 -10.01 -7.46
N LEU A 803 -39.96 -10.06 -6.13
CA LEU A 803 -38.71 -10.51 -5.49
C LEU A 803 -38.40 -11.98 -5.83
N LEU A 804 -39.43 -12.84 -5.85
CA LEU A 804 -39.28 -14.25 -6.22
C LEU A 804 -38.94 -14.43 -7.71
N ILE A 805 -39.55 -13.64 -8.60
CA ILE A 805 -39.19 -13.60 -10.03
C ILE A 805 -37.73 -13.17 -10.18
N ASN A 806 -37.33 -12.12 -9.47
CA ASN A 806 -35.96 -11.63 -9.53
C ASN A 806 -34.96 -12.67 -9.00
N LEU A 807 -35.26 -13.33 -7.88
CA LEU A 807 -34.45 -14.42 -7.34
C LEU A 807 -34.26 -15.55 -8.36
N ASN A 808 -35.32 -15.99 -9.02
CA ASN A 808 -35.24 -16.99 -10.11
C ASN A 808 -34.36 -16.51 -11.26
N LEU A 809 -34.45 -15.24 -11.64
CA LEU A 809 -33.60 -14.66 -12.68
C LEU A 809 -32.12 -14.62 -12.26
N ARG A 810 -31.81 -14.30 -10.99
CA ARG A 810 -30.43 -14.34 -10.46
C ARG A 810 -29.86 -15.75 -10.50
N PHE A 811 -30.66 -16.75 -10.11
CA PHE A 811 -30.28 -18.16 -10.21
C PHE A 811 -30.07 -18.62 -11.66
N LYS A 812 -30.92 -18.17 -12.59
CA LYS A 812 -30.73 -18.42 -14.02
C LYS A 812 -29.41 -17.81 -14.52
N ASN A 813 -29.12 -16.56 -14.17
CA ASN A 813 -27.87 -15.91 -14.53
C ASN A 813 -26.64 -16.64 -13.95
N LEU A 814 -26.75 -17.17 -12.72
CA LEU A 814 -25.69 -17.99 -12.13
C LEU A 814 -25.47 -19.27 -12.93
N MET A 815 -26.55 -19.95 -13.31
CA MET A 815 -26.51 -21.15 -14.14
C MET A 815 -25.92 -20.89 -15.54
N ASP A 816 -26.34 -19.82 -16.20
CA ASP A 816 -25.83 -19.42 -17.51
C ASP A 816 -24.33 -19.05 -17.43
N LEU A 817 -23.89 -18.41 -16.34
CA LEU A 817 -22.48 -18.14 -16.05
C LEU A 817 -21.66 -19.43 -15.87
N LEU A 818 -22.21 -20.44 -15.20
CA LEU A 818 -21.54 -21.75 -15.07
C LEU A 818 -21.39 -22.45 -16.43
N ALA A 819 -22.43 -22.38 -17.26
CA ALA A 819 -22.41 -22.97 -18.60
C ALA A 819 -21.39 -22.28 -19.53
N GLU A 820 -21.29 -20.94 -19.46
CA GLU A 820 -20.26 -20.16 -20.18
C GLU A 820 -18.84 -20.55 -19.76
N SER A 821 -18.64 -20.91 -18.49
CA SER A 821 -17.36 -21.39 -17.95
C SER A 821 -17.11 -22.90 -18.19
N HIS A 822 -17.86 -23.53 -19.11
CA HIS A 822 -17.76 -24.95 -19.46
C HIS A 822 -17.98 -25.94 -18.31
N ILE A 823 -18.70 -25.54 -17.26
CA ILE A 823 -19.15 -26.46 -16.21
C ILE A 823 -20.48 -27.09 -16.67
N VAL A 824 -20.45 -28.37 -17.05
CA VAL A 824 -21.67 -29.10 -17.44
C VAL A 824 -22.49 -29.43 -16.20
N PHE A 825 -23.71 -28.90 -16.12
CA PHE A 825 -24.58 -29.04 -14.98
C PHE A 825 -25.83 -29.86 -15.33
N ASN A 826 -25.97 -31.04 -14.72
CA ASN A 826 -27.20 -31.82 -14.80
C ASN A 826 -27.83 -31.93 -13.40
N LEU A 827 -28.96 -31.24 -13.20
CA LEU A 827 -29.72 -31.24 -11.94
C LEU A 827 -30.28 -32.63 -11.59
N GLU A 828 -30.40 -33.51 -12.58
CA GLU A 828 -31.09 -34.81 -12.46
C GLU A 828 -30.13 -36.00 -12.33
N GLN A 829 -28.81 -35.82 -12.53
CA GLN A 829 -27.83 -36.92 -12.40
C GLN A 829 -27.33 -37.07 -10.96
N THR A 830 -27.49 -38.29 -10.43
CA THR A 830 -27.25 -38.68 -9.03
C THR A 830 -25.82 -39.07 -8.66
N VAL A 831 -24.81 -39.02 -9.55
CA VAL A 831 -23.51 -39.66 -9.26
C VAL A 831 -22.28 -38.88 -9.73
N THR A 832 -22.13 -37.63 -9.28
CA THR A 832 -20.80 -37.06 -9.04
C THR A 832 -20.77 -36.63 -7.59
N SER A 833 -19.80 -37.11 -6.82
CA SER A 833 -19.77 -36.85 -5.38
C SER A 833 -19.81 -35.34 -5.13
N GLN A 834 -20.57 -34.87 -4.13
CA GLN A 834 -20.65 -33.45 -3.78
C GLN A 834 -19.26 -32.82 -3.56
N PHE A 835 -18.29 -33.66 -3.17
CA PHE A 835 -16.88 -33.34 -3.01
C PHE A 835 -16.17 -33.00 -4.33
N ASP A 836 -16.42 -33.73 -5.43
CA ASP A 836 -15.83 -33.46 -6.74
C ASP A 836 -16.29 -32.11 -7.30
N ARG A 837 -17.58 -31.79 -7.12
CA ARG A 837 -18.18 -30.51 -7.56
C ARG A 837 -17.61 -29.33 -6.78
N TYR A 838 -17.51 -29.46 -5.46
CA TYR A 838 -16.87 -28.46 -4.61
C TYR A 838 -15.42 -28.18 -5.06
N THR A 839 -14.66 -29.22 -5.35
CA THR A 839 -13.26 -29.12 -5.78
C THR A 839 -13.12 -28.42 -7.13
N GLN A 840 -14.02 -28.71 -8.08
CA GLN A 840 -14.08 -28.04 -9.37
C GLN A 840 -14.41 -26.54 -9.24
N PHE A 841 -15.41 -26.17 -8.44
CA PHE A 841 -15.75 -24.76 -8.19
C PHE A 841 -14.62 -24.02 -7.50
N ASN A 842 -14.03 -24.61 -6.48
CA ASN A 842 -12.91 -24.00 -5.77
C ASN A 842 -11.73 -23.78 -6.73
N LYS A 843 -11.42 -24.75 -7.60
CA LYS A 843 -10.37 -24.60 -8.62
C LYS A 843 -10.67 -23.44 -9.57
N LEU A 844 -11.88 -23.34 -10.10
CA LEU A 844 -12.26 -22.28 -11.04
C LEU A 844 -12.27 -20.88 -10.40
N LEU A 845 -12.82 -20.74 -9.19
CA LEU A 845 -12.76 -19.49 -8.42
C LEU A 845 -11.31 -19.07 -8.10
N ASN A 846 -10.38 -20.03 -8.05
CA ASN A 846 -8.95 -19.80 -7.86
C ASN A 846 -8.18 -19.58 -9.18
N GLU A 847 -8.75 -19.82 -10.36
CA GLU A 847 -8.00 -19.72 -11.62
C GLU A 847 -8.55 -18.63 -12.54
N ASP A 848 -9.81 -18.23 -12.36
CA ASP A 848 -10.50 -17.22 -13.17
C ASP A 848 -11.07 -16.09 -12.30
N ILE A 849 -10.37 -14.96 -12.29
CA ILE A 849 -10.77 -13.77 -11.53
C ILE A 849 -12.08 -13.13 -12.03
N GLN A 850 -12.38 -13.19 -13.33
CA GLN A 850 -13.64 -12.65 -13.85
C GLN A 850 -14.80 -13.51 -13.38
N PHE A 851 -14.63 -14.84 -13.38
CA PHE A 851 -15.61 -15.76 -12.82
C PHE A 851 -15.84 -15.53 -11.33
N PHE A 852 -14.76 -15.35 -10.54
CA PHE A 852 -14.86 -15.01 -9.12
C PHE A 852 -15.68 -13.74 -8.88
N LEU A 853 -15.38 -12.65 -9.61
CA LEU A 853 -16.10 -11.38 -9.49
C LEU A 853 -17.57 -11.50 -9.93
N ALA A 854 -17.83 -12.21 -11.03
CA ALA A 854 -19.17 -12.44 -11.54
C ALA A 854 -20.03 -13.25 -10.55
N CYS A 855 -19.48 -14.32 -9.97
CA CYS A 855 -20.12 -15.06 -8.89
C CYS A 855 -20.37 -14.15 -7.68
N GLY A 856 -19.40 -13.29 -7.32
CA GLY A 856 -19.56 -12.37 -6.20
C GLY A 856 -20.73 -11.39 -6.38
N TYR A 857 -20.92 -10.87 -7.59
CA TYR A 857 -22.05 -10.01 -7.94
C TYR A 857 -23.40 -10.72 -7.76
N LEU A 858 -23.54 -11.94 -8.28
CA LEU A 858 -24.81 -12.68 -8.19
C LEU A 858 -25.09 -13.18 -6.77
N LEU A 859 -24.07 -13.70 -6.07
CA LEU A 859 -24.23 -14.24 -4.72
C LEU A 859 -24.65 -13.16 -3.72
N THR A 860 -24.08 -11.95 -3.83
CA THR A 860 -24.46 -10.85 -2.94
C THR A 860 -25.93 -10.48 -3.09
N GLN A 861 -26.48 -10.51 -4.31
CA GLN A 861 -27.90 -10.28 -4.59
C GLN A 861 -28.78 -11.45 -4.12
N ILE A 862 -28.39 -12.70 -4.42
CA ILE A 862 -29.16 -13.91 -4.04
C ILE A 862 -29.29 -13.99 -2.52
N ILE A 863 -28.17 -13.87 -1.79
CA ILE A 863 -28.15 -13.94 -0.32
C ILE A 863 -28.99 -12.81 0.27
N SER A 864 -28.98 -11.62 -0.35
CA SER A 864 -29.79 -10.51 0.12
C SER A 864 -31.28 -10.76 0.04
N ILE A 865 -31.73 -11.22 -1.13
CA ILE A 865 -33.14 -11.53 -1.37
C ILE A 865 -33.58 -12.66 -0.42
N LEU A 866 -32.74 -13.70 -0.23
CA LEU A 866 -33.01 -14.78 0.73
C LEU A 866 -33.07 -14.29 2.18
N ASN A 867 -32.18 -13.36 2.56
CA ASN A 867 -32.21 -12.75 3.89
C ASN A 867 -33.51 -11.98 4.10
N HIS A 868 -33.92 -11.20 3.09
CA HIS A 868 -35.19 -10.46 3.13
C HIS A 868 -36.41 -11.40 3.24
N PHE A 869 -36.39 -12.57 2.58
CA PHE A 869 -37.40 -13.60 2.76
C PHE A 869 -37.42 -14.17 4.19
N SER A 870 -36.27 -14.33 4.85
CA SER A 870 -36.18 -14.91 6.19
C SER A 870 -36.56 -13.96 7.34
N THR A 871 -36.36 -12.65 7.20
CA THR A 871 -36.53 -11.64 8.27
C THR A 871 -37.99 -11.27 8.59
N ALA A 872 -38.95 -12.10 8.16
CA ALA A 872 -40.38 -12.07 8.48
C ALA A 872 -41.18 -10.87 7.91
N ARG A 873 -41.96 -11.15 6.84
CA ARG A 873 -43.27 -10.52 6.46
C ARG A 873 -43.78 -10.97 5.08
N ILE A 874 -42.91 -11.54 4.25
CA ILE A 874 -43.22 -11.87 2.85
C ILE A 874 -43.88 -13.25 2.68
N ILE A 875 -43.42 -14.25 3.42
CA ILE A 875 -43.87 -15.64 3.26
C ILE A 875 -45.38 -15.82 3.54
N PRO A 876 -45.98 -15.21 4.58
CA PRO A 876 -47.42 -15.25 4.79
C PRO A 876 -48.24 -14.61 3.66
N ALA A 877 -47.65 -13.73 2.84
CA ALA A 877 -48.31 -13.14 1.67
C ALA A 877 -48.23 -14.05 0.43
N LEU A 878 -47.23 -14.93 0.35
CA LEU A 878 -47.06 -15.91 -0.75
C LEU A 878 -47.92 -17.17 -0.56
N ILE A 879 -48.18 -17.57 0.69
CA ILE A 879 -48.90 -18.81 1.03
C ILE A 879 -50.37 -18.83 0.54
N PRO A 880 -51.18 -17.75 0.71
CA PRO A 880 -52.59 -17.76 0.31
C PRO A 880 -52.80 -17.72 -1.20
N GLU A 881 -51.84 -17.16 -1.95
CA GLU A 881 -51.99 -16.93 -3.39
C GLU A 881 -51.67 -18.15 -4.26
N ALA A 882 -50.98 -19.17 -3.73
CA ALA A 882 -50.29 -20.14 -4.58
C ALA A 882 -50.60 -21.62 -4.32
N ASN A 883 -51.47 -21.99 -3.35
CA ASN A 883 -51.78 -23.40 -3.03
C ASN A 883 -50.52 -24.28 -2.88
N LEU A 884 -49.43 -23.67 -2.39
CA LEU A 884 -48.12 -24.29 -2.26
C LEU A 884 -48.16 -25.34 -1.15
N GLU A 885 -47.45 -26.45 -1.32
CA GLU A 885 -47.25 -27.40 -0.22
C GLU A 885 -46.50 -26.68 0.91
N LEU A 886 -47.22 -26.36 1.99
CA LEU A 886 -46.71 -25.68 3.19
C LEU A 886 -45.40 -26.33 3.70
N ASN A 887 -45.27 -27.65 3.49
CA ASN A 887 -44.14 -28.47 3.88
C ASN A 887 -42.82 -28.07 3.18
N ASP A 888 -42.85 -27.74 1.89
CA ASP A 888 -41.64 -27.34 1.14
C ASP A 888 -41.09 -25.99 1.60
N TRP A 889 -42.00 -25.04 1.91
CA TRP A 889 -41.63 -23.75 2.48
C TRP A 889 -41.05 -23.89 3.88
N LEU A 890 -41.66 -24.72 4.73
CA LEU A 890 -41.16 -24.99 6.08
C LEU A 890 -39.78 -25.67 6.02
N ALA A 891 -39.56 -26.59 5.08
CA ALA A 891 -38.27 -27.25 4.88
C ALA A 891 -37.21 -26.29 4.31
N LEU A 892 -37.59 -25.32 3.46
CA LEU A 892 -36.68 -24.26 3.01
C LEU A 892 -36.32 -23.33 4.16
N MET A 893 -37.29 -22.91 4.97
CA MET A 893 -37.09 -22.02 6.11
C MET A 893 -36.25 -22.63 7.23
N GLY A 894 -36.47 -23.90 7.54
CA GLY A 894 -35.64 -24.64 8.48
C GLY A 894 -34.18 -24.68 8.02
N TYR A 895 -33.94 -24.87 6.73
CA TYR A 895 -32.60 -24.85 6.16
C TYR A 895 -31.97 -23.44 6.17
N LEU A 896 -32.71 -22.41 5.73
CA LEU A 896 -32.21 -21.02 5.72
C LEU A 896 -31.87 -20.53 7.14
N LYS A 897 -32.68 -20.86 8.14
CA LYS A 897 -32.42 -20.48 9.54
C LYS A 897 -31.07 -21.00 10.06
N LEU A 898 -30.59 -22.15 9.56
CA LEU A 898 -29.32 -22.76 9.96
C LEU A 898 -28.09 -22.22 9.23
N ARG A 899 -28.25 -21.64 8.04
CA ARG A 899 -27.15 -21.29 7.13
C ARG A 899 -27.03 -19.81 6.82
N LEU A 900 -28.15 -19.09 6.86
CA LEU A 900 -28.23 -17.72 6.38
C LEU A 900 -27.39 -16.75 7.21
N MET A 901 -27.22 -16.98 8.50
CA MET A 901 -26.34 -16.14 9.34
C MET A 901 -24.91 -16.14 8.81
N ASP A 902 -24.37 -17.31 8.45
CA ASP A 902 -23.03 -17.46 7.88
C ASP A 902 -22.96 -16.82 6.48
N TRP A 903 -23.99 -17.02 5.66
CA TRP A 903 -24.04 -16.46 4.31
C TRP A 903 -24.17 -14.94 4.31
N VAL A 904 -24.96 -14.35 5.21
CA VAL A 904 -25.08 -12.90 5.38
C VAL A 904 -23.76 -12.33 5.90
N SER A 905 -23.08 -13.05 6.79
CA SER A 905 -21.74 -12.66 7.23
C SER A 905 -20.76 -12.66 6.05
N LEU A 906 -20.76 -13.70 5.22
CA LEU A 906 -19.97 -13.77 3.99
C LEU A 906 -20.36 -12.70 2.96
N ARG A 907 -21.64 -12.39 2.80
CA ARG A 907 -22.14 -11.32 1.93
C ARG A 907 -21.62 -9.97 2.40
N ASN A 908 -21.79 -9.67 3.69
CA ASN A 908 -21.27 -8.44 4.30
C ASN A 908 -19.75 -8.40 4.13
N LEU A 909 -19.08 -9.54 4.28
CA LEU A 909 -17.65 -9.66 4.04
C LEU A 909 -17.25 -9.28 2.61
N MET A 910 -18.07 -9.60 1.63
CA MET A 910 -17.81 -9.22 0.23
C MET A 910 -18.21 -7.77 -0.06
N MET A 911 -19.20 -7.21 0.64
CA MET A 911 -19.75 -5.88 0.36
C MET A 911 -19.06 -4.74 1.11
N HIS A 912 -18.57 -5.00 2.33
CA HIS A 912 -18.20 -4.00 3.33
C HIS A 912 -16.76 -4.11 3.80
N SER A 913 -16.24 -5.32 3.77
CA SER A 913 -14.81 -5.55 3.63
C SER A 913 -14.57 -5.83 2.17
N ASP A 914 -13.39 -5.47 1.70
CA ASP A 914 -13.01 -5.94 0.38
C ASP A 914 -12.71 -7.43 0.53
N SER A 915 -13.22 -8.25 -0.39
CA SER A 915 -12.72 -9.61 -0.60
C SER A 915 -11.19 -9.67 -0.84
N ILE A 916 -10.57 -8.51 -1.07
CA ILE A 916 -9.12 -8.28 -1.21
C ILE A 916 -8.49 -7.62 0.06
N VAL A 917 -9.25 -7.17 1.06
CA VAL A 917 -8.76 -6.41 2.26
C VAL A 917 -8.76 -7.25 3.55
N GLU A 918 -9.46 -8.38 3.65
CA GLU A 918 -9.23 -9.33 4.77
C GLU A 918 -7.95 -10.17 4.62
N SER A 919 -6.93 -9.53 4.07
CA SER A 919 -5.58 -10.01 4.08
C SER A 919 -4.82 -8.92 4.85
N GLU A 920 -4.26 -9.26 6.01
CA GLU A 920 -3.21 -8.49 6.70
C GLU A 920 -1.94 -8.33 5.83
N GLU A 921 -2.10 -8.11 4.53
CA GLU A 921 -1.21 -8.65 3.52
C GLU A 921 -1.21 -7.79 2.23
N LEU A 922 -0.19 -7.66 1.39
CA LEU A 922 1.25 -7.92 1.52
C LEU A 922 1.63 -8.98 2.58
N PHE A 923 1.32 -10.28 2.57
CA PHE A 923 1.22 -11.33 1.56
C PHE A 923 0.35 -11.02 0.33
N ALA A 924 0.93 -10.60 -0.78
CA ALA A 924 1.42 -11.62 -1.71
C ALA A 924 1.12 -13.08 -1.27
N PHE A 925 -0.13 -13.58 -1.36
CA PHE A 925 -0.50 -14.96 -1.80
C PHE A 925 -1.92 -15.49 -1.44
N GLN A 926 -2.80 -14.81 -0.68
CA GLN A 926 -3.93 -15.55 -0.03
C GLN A 926 -5.37 -15.42 -0.56
N ILE A 927 -5.65 -14.79 -1.71
CA ILE A 927 -6.92 -15.11 -2.40
C ILE A 927 -6.88 -16.54 -2.96
N HIS A 928 -5.70 -17.19 -2.97
CA HIS A 928 -5.53 -18.61 -3.32
C HIS A 928 -5.30 -19.56 -2.14
N PHE A 929 -5.23 -19.08 -0.91
CA PHE A 929 -5.10 -19.91 0.30
C PHE A 929 -5.72 -19.12 1.47
N HIS A 930 -6.83 -19.45 2.11
CA HIS A 930 -7.26 -20.79 2.48
C HIS A 930 -8.78 -20.91 2.73
N LYS A 931 -9.61 -19.86 2.54
CA LYS A 931 -11.03 -19.90 2.95
C LYS A 931 -12.07 -19.18 2.08
N LEU A 932 -11.78 -18.11 1.33
CA LEU A 932 -12.85 -17.34 0.64
C LEU A 932 -13.38 -18.04 -0.63
N PRO A 933 -12.56 -18.44 -1.63
CA PRO A 933 -13.04 -19.27 -2.75
C PRO A 933 -13.67 -20.58 -2.28
N THR A 934 -13.10 -21.18 -1.23
CA THR A 934 -13.64 -22.34 -0.49
C THR A 934 -15.04 -22.06 0.08
N ALA A 935 -15.24 -20.92 0.76
CA ALA A 935 -16.54 -20.56 1.31
C ALA A 935 -17.55 -20.27 0.19
N LEU A 936 -17.13 -19.56 -0.86
CA LEU A 936 -17.98 -19.27 -2.01
C LEU A 936 -18.37 -20.53 -2.77
N SER A 937 -17.44 -21.46 -2.99
CA SER A 937 -17.75 -22.74 -3.65
C SER A 937 -18.76 -23.54 -2.82
N GLN A 938 -18.63 -23.54 -1.49
CA GLN A 938 -19.60 -24.18 -0.60
C GLN A 938 -20.98 -23.51 -0.69
N VAL A 939 -21.04 -22.18 -0.66
CA VAL A 939 -22.30 -21.43 -0.78
C VAL A 939 -22.95 -21.64 -2.15
N ILE A 940 -22.18 -21.65 -3.24
CA ILE A 940 -22.70 -21.92 -4.59
C ILE A 940 -23.32 -23.31 -4.65
N VAL A 941 -22.62 -24.33 -4.14
CA VAL A 941 -23.14 -25.72 -4.09
C VAL A 941 -24.43 -25.77 -3.27
N ASP A 942 -24.44 -25.20 -2.07
CA ASP A 942 -25.62 -25.21 -1.21
C ASP A 942 -26.82 -24.49 -1.86
N LEU A 943 -26.59 -23.32 -2.47
CA LEU A 943 -27.63 -22.55 -3.14
C LEU A 943 -28.21 -23.31 -4.35
N LEU A 944 -27.38 -23.95 -5.16
CA LEU A 944 -27.83 -24.62 -6.38
C LEU A 944 -28.53 -25.97 -6.11
N PHE A 945 -28.14 -26.69 -5.06
CA PHE A 945 -28.66 -28.05 -4.82
C PHE A 945 -29.68 -28.12 -3.67
N ASN A 946 -29.60 -27.24 -2.67
CA ASN A 946 -30.49 -27.30 -1.51
C ASN A 946 -31.57 -26.21 -1.53
N VAL A 947 -31.32 -25.09 -2.23
CA VAL A 947 -32.21 -23.92 -2.27
C VAL A 947 -32.96 -23.82 -3.60
N LEU A 948 -32.26 -23.84 -4.74
CA LEU A 948 -32.85 -23.68 -6.07
C LEU A 948 -33.96 -24.70 -6.40
N PRO A 949 -33.84 -26.02 -6.10
CA PRO A 949 -34.92 -26.98 -6.41
C PRO A 949 -36.21 -26.66 -5.66
N LYS A 950 -36.10 -26.23 -4.40
CA LYS A 950 -37.25 -25.78 -3.59
C LYS A 950 -37.85 -24.50 -4.15
N ILE A 951 -37.04 -23.56 -4.63
CA ILE A 951 -37.54 -22.33 -5.28
C ILE A 951 -38.27 -22.66 -6.59
N LYS A 952 -37.74 -23.59 -7.40
CA LYS A 952 -38.34 -23.98 -8.67
C LYS A 952 -39.71 -24.63 -8.50
N SER A 953 -39.95 -25.40 -7.43
CA SER A 953 -41.28 -25.98 -7.16
C SER A 953 -42.37 -24.92 -6.98
N PHE A 954 -42.01 -23.70 -6.55
CA PHE A 954 -42.94 -22.57 -6.41
C PHE A 954 -43.23 -21.81 -7.73
N SER A 955 -42.41 -21.99 -8.76
CA SER A 955 -42.39 -21.11 -9.96
C SER A 955 -43.53 -21.30 -10.99
N PRO A 956 -44.06 -22.51 -11.29
CA PRO A 956 -45.07 -22.69 -12.34
C PRO A 956 -46.45 -22.15 -11.95
N GLN A 957 -46.85 -22.32 -10.69
CA GLN A 957 -48.18 -21.97 -10.18
C GLN A 957 -48.38 -20.45 -10.00
N LEU A 958 -47.28 -19.70 -9.85
CA LEU A 958 -47.28 -18.24 -9.69
C LEU A 958 -47.24 -17.50 -11.05
N LEU A 959 -46.47 -18.03 -12.01
CA LEU A 959 -46.35 -17.45 -13.36
C LEU A 959 -47.68 -17.53 -14.14
N GLU A 960 -48.44 -18.62 -14.01
CA GLU A 960 -49.78 -18.71 -14.60
C GLU A 960 -50.72 -17.63 -14.05
N LYS A 961 -50.72 -17.36 -12.74
CA LYS A 961 -51.59 -16.32 -12.14
C LYS A 961 -51.18 -14.89 -12.47
N ILE A 962 -49.88 -14.60 -12.57
CA ILE A 962 -49.38 -13.25 -12.93
C ILE A 962 -49.64 -12.95 -14.41
N VAL A 963 -49.58 -13.97 -15.29
CA VAL A 963 -49.95 -13.82 -16.70
C VAL A 963 -51.47 -13.65 -16.86
N LEU A 964 -52.27 -14.29 -16.01
CA LEU A 964 -53.73 -14.17 -15.98
C LEU A 964 -54.24 -12.86 -15.33
N SER A 965 -53.41 -12.14 -14.56
CA SER A 965 -53.80 -10.89 -13.89
C SER A 965 -53.47 -9.61 -14.66
N LYS A 966 -53.12 -9.71 -15.96
CA LYS A 966 -53.17 -8.53 -16.82
C LYS A 966 -54.61 -8.04 -16.91
N ASP A 967 -54.79 -6.76 -16.59
CA ASP A 967 -56.03 -5.99 -16.56
C ASP A 967 -56.93 -6.21 -15.34
N HIS A 968 -56.65 -5.52 -14.22
CA HIS A 968 -57.58 -4.53 -13.65
C HIS A 968 -57.08 -3.97 -12.29
N HIS A 969 -57.08 -2.64 -12.21
CA HIS A 969 -57.06 -1.80 -11.00
C HIS A 969 -55.80 -1.73 -10.12
N ILE A 970 -55.02 -0.70 -10.40
CA ILE A 970 -54.62 0.30 -9.40
C ILE A 970 -55.86 0.64 -8.54
N ARG A 971 -55.91 0.19 -7.29
CA ARG A 971 -56.68 0.85 -6.22
C ARG A 971 -56.15 0.48 -4.85
N GLN A 972 -56.05 1.52 -4.04
CA GLN A 972 -55.79 1.56 -2.61
C GLN A 972 -56.58 0.48 -1.86
N HIS A 973 -55.92 -0.30 -1.01
CA HIS A 973 -56.60 -1.03 0.07
C HIS A 973 -55.86 -0.83 1.39
N GLU A 974 -56.66 -0.55 2.42
CA GLU A 974 -56.34 -0.24 3.81
C GLU A 974 -55.41 -1.26 4.50
N PRO A 975 -54.68 -0.84 5.56
CA PRO A 975 -53.78 -1.73 6.28
C PRO A 975 -54.53 -2.89 6.94
N PHE A 976 -54.31 -4.09 6.42
CA PHE A 976 -54.79 -5.33 7.00
C PHE A 976 -54.24 -5.49 8.43
N ASN A 977 -55.13 -5.65 9.40
CA ASN A 977 -54.84 -5.57 10.83
C ASN A 977 -54.05 -6.83 11.31
N TYR A 978 -52.74 -6.70 11.45
CA TYR A 978 -51.76 -7.77 11.72
C TYR A 978 -51.93 -8.53 13.06
N LYS A 979 -52.81 -8.08 13.96
CA LYS A 979 -53.00 -8.68 15.30
C LYS A 979 -53.69 -10.06 15.31
N ARG A 980 -54.33 -10.47 14.21
CA ARG A 980 -55.08 -11.75 14.16
C ARG A 980 -54.22 -12.98 13.83
N ILE A 981 -53.04 -12.78 13.24
CA ILE A 981 -52.14 -13.87 12.80
C ILE A 981 -51.09 -14.20 13.87
N GLU A 982 -50.59 -13.21 14.62
CA GLU A 982 -49.76 -13.47 15.82
C GLU A 982 -50.48 -14.37 16.83
N HIS A 983 -51.79 -14.18 17.00
CA HIS A 983 -52.58 -14.99 17.93
C HIS A 983 -52.72 -16.46 17.51
N ILE A 984 -52.75 -16.74 16.20
CA ILE A 984 -52.83 -18.11 15.67
C ILE A 984 -51.47 -18.83 15.78
N PHE A 985 -50.36 -18.10 15.60
CA PHE A 985 -49.01 -18.65 15.76
C PHE A 985 -48.65 -18.88 17.23
N GLU A 986 -49.06 -17.98 18.15
CA GLU A 986 -48.90 -18.18 19.59
C GLU A 986 -49.74 -19.36 20.11
N LEU A 987 -50.97 -19.55 19.61
CA LEU A 987 -51.84 -20.68 19.99
C LEU A 987 -51.31 -22.04 19.50
N MET A 988 -50.56 -22.09 18.40
CA MET A 988 -49.90 -23.32 17.92
C MET A 988 -48.63 -23.64 18.72
N LEU A 989 -47.81 -22.64 19.07
CA LEU A 989 -46.60 -22.83 19.89
C LEU A 989 -46.90 -23.17 21.35
N LEU A 990 -48.01 -22.67 21.91
CA LEU A 990 -48.43 -22.98 23.28
C LEU A 990 -49.09 -24.35 23.45
N LYS A 991 -49.45 -25.04 22.36
CA LYS A 991 -50.01 -26.40 22.40
C LYS A 991 -48.94 -27.48 22.51
N GLU A 992 -47.69 -27.18 22.15
CA GLU A 992 -46.55 -28.11 22.22
C GLU A 992 -45.70 -27.97 23.49
N GLN A 993 -45.85 -26.89 24.26
CA GLN A 993 -45.11 -26.69 25.50
C GLN A 993 -46.08 -26.42 26.64
N GLY A 994 -46.50 -27.50 27.32
CA GLY A 994 -47.24 -27.42 28.58
C GLY A 994 -46.42 -26.69 29.64
N CYS A 995 -46.59 -25.37 29.75
CA CYS A 995 -46.08 -24.57 30.85
C CYS A 995 -47.05 -23.45 31.19
N HIS A 996 -47.62 -23.56 32.39
CA HIS A 996 -48.44 -22.54 33.01
C HIS A 996 -47.59 -21.37 33.53
N ARG A 997 -48.14 -20.16 33.35
CA ARG A 997 -47.79 -18.87 33.95
C ARG A 997 -46.62 -18.13 33.33
N LEU A 998 -46.92 -16.97 32.74
CA LEU A 998 -46.24 -15.69 33.03
C LEU A 998 -47.22 -14.53 32.77
N ARG A 999 -47.33 -13.64 33.77
CA ARG A 999 -48.18 -12.45 33.79
C ARG A 999 -47.56 -11.34 32.92
N PHE A 1000 -48.36 -10.71 32.06
CA PHE A 1000 -47.99 -9.43 31.45
C PHE A 1000 -48.71 -8.27 32.13
N TYR A 1001 -47.91 -7.28 32.56
CA TYR A 1001 -48.33 -5.96 33.03
C TYR A 1001 -48.90 -5.14 31.86
N LYS A 1002 -50.07 -4.53 32.08
CA LYS A 1002 -50.70 -3.55 31.17
C LYS A 1002 -50.00 -2.19 31.27
N PRO A 1003 -49.94 -1.40 30.19
CA PRO A 1003 -50.07 0.04 30.25
C PRO A 1003 -51.53 0.47 29.99
N GLU A 1004 -51.98 1.42 30.79
CA GLU A 1004 -53.29 2.05 30.77
C GLU A 1004 -53.48 2.99 29.57
N GLY A 1005 -54.72 3.17 29.10
CA GLY A 1005 -55.08 4.22 28.14
C GLY A 1005 -56.34 3.93 27.32
N LYS A 1006 -57.48 4.40 27.82
CA LYS A 1006 -58.88 4.21 27.40
C LYS A 1006 -59.23 4.52 25.92
N SER A 1007 -60.08 3.69 25.31
CA SER A 1007 -61.42 4.11 24.84
C SER A 1007 -62.32 2.90 24.55
N GLU A 1008 -63.56 2.99 25.00
CA GLU A 1008 -64.62 1.98 24.96
C GLU A 1008 -65.13 1.68 23.54
N ALA A 1009 -65.40 0.41 23.26
CA ALA A 1009 -66.46 0.01 22.32
C ALA A 1009 -67.04 -1.34 22.77
N THR A 1010 -68.35 -1.33 22.86
CA THR A 1010 -69.27 -2.28 23.50
C THR A 1010 -69.28 -3.67 22.86
N GLY A 1011 -69.55 -4.67 23.70
CA GLY A 1011 -69.60 -6.06 23.31
C GLY A 1011 -70.84 -6.43 22.50
N GLU A 1012 -70.61 -7.10 21.38
CA GLU A 1012 -71.46 -8.12 20.78
C GLU A 1012 -70.58 -8.90 19.80
N GLY A 1013 -70.09 -10.07 20.22
CA GLY A 1013 -69.19 -10.86 19.37
C GLY A 1013 -68.50 -12.06 20.01
N VAL A 1014 -68.89 -12.45 21.23
CA VAL A 1014 -68.26 -13.58 21.94
C VAL A 1014 -68.99 -14.92 21.73
N SER A 1015 -70.05 -15.00 20.92
CA SER A 1015 -70.82 -16.26 20.81
C SER A 1015 -70.54 -17.17 19.60
N ASN A 1016 -69.75 -16.78 18.58
CA ASN A 1016 -69.70 -17.57 17.33
C ASN A 1016 -68.31 -18.02 16.84
N CYS A 1017 -67.29 -18.11 17.70
CA CYS A 1017 -65.98 -18.67 17.32
C CYS A 1017 -65.60 -19.93 18.09
N ILE A 1018 -66.57 -20.83 18.32
CA ILE A 1018 -66.28 -22.26 18.59
C ILE A 1018 -66.79 -23.05 17.38
N LYS A 1019 -66.02 -23.01 16.29
CA LYS A 1019 -65.94 -23.97 15.18
C LYS A 1019 -65.04 -23.38 14.09
N PHE A 1020 -63.73 -23.50 14.29
CA PHE A 1020 -62.73 -23.94 13.29
C PHE A 1020 -61.35 -23.92 13.93
#